data_AF-A0A2P8AA01-F1
#
_entry.id   AF-A0A2P8AA01-F1
#
_cell.length_a   1.000
_cell.length_b   1.000
_cell.length_c   1.000
_cell.angle_alpha   90.00
_cell.angle_beta   90.00
_cell.angle_gamma   90.00
#
_symmetry.space_group_name_H-M   'P 1'
#
loop_
_entity.id
_entity.type
_entity.pdbx_description
1 polymer ?
#
loop_
_entity_poly.entity_id
_entity_poly.type
_entity_poly.pdbx_seq_one_letter_code
_entity_poly.pdbx_strand_id
1 'polypeptide(L)'
;MSSMNQRFKNFVGSKRKSSNNTIASVNNASNHSLASSPATNGVQPSNNSIDSARTNSSTSQTTPTQPPPATPPPPPPAAAAAAAAAAAASANSPPTMNPGQHNPQQPLGRPPSYQHAQGATNTPQYMQNRTGSPMAPPPINTQTGYAHPNQGQMYGQPPPPGPPGYPVPGQGPYGYAPQAVHAPQNAAPYGRLAEVEGSNRSKAQLIVGIDFGTTFSGVAFAFATNTEAKEDIIVEWPGAGTQTKQKIPTVLYYDQHQQVVGWGPDIADALAPTGYPKPGVQKVEWFKLQLMMSGNTYIDPINLPPLPPGKSEIDVAADYLFKLRQAMRNYLQKTLGEVFTREERNIRYFLTVPAIWNDAGKAATRAAAIQAGFLRDENDNRLTLITEPEAAAMFCSKTGLLNLKIHDAVLIVDCGGGTVDLIAYEVEEEQPFTVAECTAGSGDSCGSTALNRNFSNILRAKIRKMKLPDGSKTAGRVYAKCIMDFENRIKADFRNNGQKWAVDVGIEAEFPEAGIEEGYMTFTNEEILQCFEPVVNRILELVRNQIIAIQAQNRLLQNILVVGGFGSSEYLFQQIKLHVPPQFQTKVVRPMDSVAAIVKGAVTAGITERVITSRVARRHYLMATLQPFKEGHHPEQYRVPSLDGKDRCKYTRQIFVQKGQRVKIGEPVKVSFFRQVAPGATLMYEDVLYACDEDVCPEYTKDPRIKEVVTLTSDLSRKNLEKDFERMDTPQGTFYRVYFDIYLTLDGSEFNAELVCQGEVMGRCSARFR
;
A
#
# COMPACT_ATOMS: atom_id res chain seq x y z
N MET A 1 24.27 -36.74 -42.55
CA MET A 1 24.03 -36.95 -44.00
C MET A 1 22.67 -36.36 -44.38
N SER A 2 22.46 -36.15 -45.68
CA SER A 2 21.25 -35.79 -46.43
C SER A 2 19.85 -36.14 -45.87
N SER A 3 18.75 -35.55 -46.35
CA SER A 3 18.50 -34.30 -47.11
C SER A 3 17.00 -34.19 -47.44
N MET A 4 16.37 -33.03 -47.25
CA MET A 4 15.47 -32.47 -48.28
C MET A 4 15.33 -30.95 -48.10
N ASN A 5 15.13 -30.21 -49.21
CA ASN A 5 15.27 -28.74 -49.25
C ASN A 5 14.56 -28.15 -50.49
N GLN A 6 14.37 -26.83 -50.49
CA GLN A 6 14.04 -25.92 -51.61
C GLN A 6 12.63 -25.95 -52.24
N ARG A 7 11.99 -24.78 -52.20
CA ARG A 7 11.61 -23.89 -53.34
C ARG A 7 11.16 -22.53 -52.74
N PHE A 8 11.36 -21.34 -53.32
CA PHE A 8 12.04 -20.90 -54.55
C PHE A 8 12.88 -19.62 -54.26
N LYS A 9 13.53 -19.01 -55.26
CA LYS A 9 14.47 -17.86 -55.10
C LYS A 9 14.50 -16.93 -56.33
N ASN A 10 15.19 -15.79 -56.20
CA ASN A 10 15.55 -14.74 -57.20
C ASN A 10 14.56 -13.55 -57.25
N PHE A 11 14.95 -12.30 -57.55
CA PHE A 11 16.09 -11.80 -58.35
C PHE A 11 16.94 -10.66 -57.68
N VAL A 12 18.25 -10.66 -57.98
CA VAL A 12 19.19 -9.53 -58.29
C VAL A 12 19.00 -8.13 -57.64
N GLY A 13 20.02 -7.39 -57.15
CA GLY A 13 21.46 -7.63 -57.03
C GLY A 13 22.38 -6.67 -57.84
N SER A 14 23.23 -5.86 -57.18
CA SER A 14 24.35 -5.17 -57.85
C SER A 14 25.51 -4.83 -56.89
N LYS A 15 26.74 -4.70 -57.40
CA LYS A 15 27.97 -4.51 -56.61
C LYS A 15 29.11 -3.91 -57.46
N ARG A 16 29.78 -2.86 -56.95
CA ARG A 16 31.07 -2.21 -57.34
C ARG A 16 30.96 -0.70 -57.01
N LYS A 17 32.04 0.08 -56.81
CA LYS A 17 33.48 -0.12 -57.07
C LYS A 17 34.30 0.64 -56.00
N SER A 18 35.59 0.35 -55.86
CA SER A 18 36.54 1.11 -55.04
C SER A 18 37.46 2.00 -55.90
N SER A 19 38.07 3.01 -55.28
CA SER A 19 39.17 3.81 -55.85
C SER A 19 40.00 4.44 -54.73
N ASN A 20 41.32 4.27 -54.77
CA ASN A 20 42.26 4.86 -53.81
C ASN A 20 42.63 6.30 -54.20
N ASN A 21 43.12 7.09 -53.25
CA ASN A 21 44.34 7.88 -53.47
C ASN A 21 45.09 8.13 -52.14
N THR A 22 46.32 8.61 -52.22
CA THR A 22 47.37 8.39 -51.19
C THR A 22 48.23 9.65 -50.96
N ILE A 23 49.16 9.60 -49.98
CA ILE A 23 50.26 10.57 -49.71
C ILE A 23 49.78 11.82 -48.92
N ALA A 24 50.49 12.37 -47.93
CA ALA A 24 51.91 12.22 -47.52
C ALA A 24 52.13 11.88 -46.04
N SER A 25 53.39 11.52 -45.72
CA SER A 25 53.92 11.28 -44.37
C SER A 25 55.18 12.12 -44.12
N VAL A 26 55.40 12.59 -42.89
CA VAL A 26 56.71 13.08 -42.43
C VAL A 26 56.98 12.51 -41.03
N ASN A 27 58.18 11.94 -40.83
CA ASN A 27 58.64 11.40 -39.56
C ASN A 27 59.39 12.46 -38.75
N ASN A 28 59.47 12.28 -37.42
CA ASN A 28 60.78 12.34 -36.77
C ASN A 28 60.81 11.46 -35.50
N ALA A 29 61.97 10.91 -35.13
CA ALA A 29 62.11 9.97 -34.00
C ALA A 29 63.54 9.88 -33.44
N SER A 30 63.65 9.78 -32.11
CA SER A 30 64.87 9.38 -31.37
C SER A 30 64.47 9.03 -29.92
N ASN A 31 64.33 7.75 -29.51
CA ASN A 31 65.33 6.71 -29.18
C ASN A 31 66.17 6.97 -27.91
N HIS A 32 66.00 6.08 -26.93
CA HIS A 32 67.00 5.31 -26.13
C HIS A 32 66.23 4.63 -24.95
N SER A 33 66.06 3.30 -24.85
CA SER A 33 67.01 2.18 -24.58
C SER A 33 67.50 2.15 -23.11
N LEU A 34 67.52 1.04 -22.34
CA LEU A 34 67.59 -0.41 -22.69
C LEU A 34 67.32 -1.34 -21.45
N ALA A 35 66.80 -2.57 -21.66
CA ALA A 35 67.06 -3.85 -20.91
C ALA A 35 66.80 -3.98 -19.36
N SER A 36 66.65 -5.17 -18.73
CA SER A 36 66.31 -6.56 -19.14
C SER A 36 65.96 -7.47 -17.92
N SER A 37 65.26 -8.60 -18.14
CA SER A 37 64.86 -9.67 -17.18
C SER A 37 65.95 -10.77 -16.98
N PRO A 38 65.75 -12.00 -16.40
CA PRO A 38 64.62 -12.63 -15.65
C PRO A 38 65.00 -13.56 -14.41
N ALA A 39 63.98 -14.26 -13.83
CA ALA A 39 64.05 -15.60 -13.17
C ALA A 39 64.77 -15.76 -11.77
N THR A 40 64.58 -16.77 -10.88
CA THR A 40 63.70 -17.98 -10.78
C THR A 40 63.64 -18.53 -9.31
N ASN A 41 62.59 -19.31 -8.95
CA ASN A 41 62.48 -20.26 -7.79
C ASN A 41 62.57 -19.67 -6.35
N GLY A 42 62.09 -20.30 -5.25
CA GLY A 42 61.24 -21.51 -5.06
C GLY A 42 61.32 -22.06 -3.61
N VAL A 43 60.42 -23.01 -3.24
CA VAL A 43 60.43 -23.89 -2.02
C VAL A 43 59.77 -23.37 -0.71
N GLN A 44 59.11 -24.30 0.01
CA GLN A 44 58.38 -24.26 1.32
C GLN A 44 59.12 -25.18 2.35
N PRO A 45 58.81 -25.33 3.68
CA PRO A 45 57.46 -25.59 4.23
C PRO A 45 57.14 -25.25 5.74
N SER A 46 55.87 -25.50 6.12
CA SER A 46 55.35 -26.08 7.39
C SER A 46 55.63 -25.52 8.82
N ASN A 47 54.52 -25.29 9.55
CA ASN A 47 54.15 -25.70 10.93
C ASN A 47 55.14 -25.47 12.12
N ASN A 48 54.70 -24.86 13.24
CA ASN A 48 53.83 -25.52 14.23
C ASN A 48 53.15 -24.54 15.23
N SER A 49 52.13 -25.02 15.94
CA SER A 49 51.45 -24.34 17.08
C SER A 49 51.99 -24.83 18.44
N ILE A 50 51.69 -24.09 19.53
CA ILE A 50 51.19 -24.61 20.83
C ILE A 50 50.87 -23.46 21.80
N ASP A 51 49.90 -23.69 22.69
CA ASP A 51 49.36 -22.77 23.71
C ASP A 51 50.31 -22.46 24.88
N SER A 52 50.02 -21.38 25.62
CA SER A 52 49.80 -21.42 27.08
C SER A 52 49.32 -20.06 27.63
N ALA A 53 48.58 -20.08 28.74
CA ALA A 53 48.04 -18.89 29.41
C ALA A 53 48.23 -18.95 30.94
N ARG A 54 48.34 -17.78 31.62
CA ARG A 54 47.61 -17.44 32.88
C ARG A 54 48.07 -16.16 33.62
N THR A 55 47.10 -15.26 33.86
CA THR A 55 46.76 -14.50 35.10
C THR A 55 47.83 -13.90 36.05
N ASN A 56 47.63 -12.60 36.37
CA ASN A 56 47.82 -11.89 37.67
C ASN A 56 49.25 -11.84 38.30
N SER A 57 49.72 -10.80 39.01
CA SER A 57 49.35 -9.37 39.26
C SER A 57 50.57 -8.69 39.99
N SER A 58 50.61 -7.51 40.63
CA SER A 58 49.67 -6.42 40.99
C SER A 58 50.43 -5.15 41.45
N THR A 59 49.87 -3.95 41.21
CA THR A 59 50.02 -2.67 41.96
C THR A 59 51.40 -2.11 42.38
N SER A 60 51.70 -0.88 41.93
CA SER A 60 52.30 0.19 42.75
C SER A 60 51.83 1.59 42.25
N GLN A 61 52.12 2.67 42.99
CA GLN A 61 51.39 3.95 42.93
C GLN A 61 52.20 5.13 42.32
N THR A 62 51.51 6.07 41.68
CA THR A 62 51.87 7.52 41.64
C THR A 62 50.60 8.38 41.59
N THR A 63 50.68 9.63 42.08
CA THR A 63 49.55 10.58 42.25
C THR A 63 49.46 11.63 41.13
N PRO A 64 48.29 12.29 40.93
CA PRO A 64 47.97 13.02 39.70
C PRO A 64 48.25 14.54 39.74
N THR A 65 48.32 15.15 38.55
CA THR A 65 48.29 16.59 38.31
C THR A 65 46.99 17.04 37.61
N GLN A 66 46.54 18.28 37.85
CA GLN A 66 45.24 18.80 37.40
C GLN A 66 45.30 19.60 36.09
N PRO A 67 44.23 19.57 35.26
CA PRO A 67 43.92 20.60 34.26
C PRO A 67 43.04 21.74 34.85
N PRO A 68 42.96 22.92 34.19
CA PRO A 68 42.33 24.13 34.72
C PRO A 68 40.77 24.16 34.66
N PRO A 69 40.11 25.07 35.42
CA PRO A 69 38.65 25.11 35.56
C PRO A 69 37.90 25.80 34.40
N ALA A 70 36.62 25.43 34.24
CA ALA A 70 35.69 26.03 33.28
C ALA A 70 34.93 27.25 33.85
N THR A 71 34.49 28.14 32.97
CA THR A 71 33.70 29.35 33.30
C THR A 71 32.18 29.10 33.33
N PRO A 72 31.42 29.77 34.21
CA PRO A 72 29.96 29.65 34.28
C PRO A 72 29.22 30.59 33.29
N PRO A 73 27.97 30.28 32.92
CA PRO A 73 27.12 31.16 32.11
C PRO A 73 26.54 32.34 32.94
N PRO A 74 26.11 33.44 32.28
CA PRO A 74 25.51 34.59 32.95
C PRO A 74 24.06 34.36 33.41
N PRO A 75 23.56 35.09 34.43
CA PRO A 75 22.20 34.95 34.94
C PRO A 75 21.14 35.69 34.09
N PRO A 76 19.84 35.33 34.21
CA PRO A 76 18.75 36.07 33.58
C PRO A 76 18.45 37.39 34.31
N PRO A 77 17.99 38.44 33.60
CA PRO A 77 17.55 39.69 34.23
C PRO A 77 16.20 39.52 34.93
N ALA A 78 16.12 39.91 36.21
CA ALA A 78 14.88 40.01 36.97
C ALA A 78 14.22 41.40 36.80
N ALA A 79 12.93 41.50 37.13
CA ALA A 79 12.08 42.63 36.73
C ALA A 79 12.01 43.80 37.75
N ALA A 80 11.64 44.98 37.23
CA ALA A 80 10.87 46.01 37.91
C ALA A 80 9.51 46.10 37.19
N ALA A 81 8.35 45.91 37.83
CA ALA A 81 7.70 46.78 38.83
C ALA A 81 7.12 48.08 38.19
N ALA A 82 5.84 48.45 38.37
CA ALA A 82 4.74 47.78 39.08
C ALA A 82 3.36 48.34 38.64
N ALA A 83 2.30 47.87 39.33
CA ALA A 83 0.89 48.31 39.34
C ALA A 83 -0.06 47.80 38.24
N ALA A 84 -1.38 47.62 38.49
CA ALA A 84 -2.11 47.23 39.71
C ALA A 84 -3.61 46.99 39.39
N ALA A 85 -4.24 46.06 40.12
CA ALA A 85 -5.68 46.03 40.48
C ALA A 85 -6.81 45.75 39.43
N ALA A 86 -7.78 44.96 39.92
CA ALA A 86 -9.24 45.06 39.72
C ALA A 86 -9.92 44.76 38.35
N ALA A 87 -10.22 43.47 38.14
CA ALA A 87 -11.58 42.87 38.21
C ALA A 87 -12.81 43.40 37.39
N ALA A 88 -13.81 42.50 37.29
CA ALA A 88 -15.24 42.72 36.97
C ALA A 88 -15.71 42.88 35.50
N ALA A 89 -15.97 41.72 34.88
CA ALA A 89 -17.28 41.29 34.35
C ALA A 89 -18.15 42.15 33.41
N SER A 90 -18.69 41.44 32.41
CA SER A 90 -20.07 41.48 31.87
C SER A 90 -20.43 42.29 30.61
N ALA A 91 -20.91 41.52 29.62
CA ALA A 91 -22.16 41.70 28.87
C ALA A 91 -22.29 42.63 27.63
N ASN A 92 -23.17 42.13 26.75
CA ASN A 92 -24.01 42.78 25.74
C ASN A 92 -23.57 42.90 24.27
N SER A 93 -24.60 42.71 23.42
CA SER A 93 -24.60 42.51 21.97
C SER A 93 -24.65 43.84 21.19
N PRO A 94 -24.32 43.84 19.88
CA PRO A 94 -24.36 45.06 19.07
C PRO A 94 -25.80 45.50 18.72
N PRO A 95 -26.04 46.82 18.56
CA PRO A 95 -27.32 47.35 18.07
C PRO A 95 -27.43 47.26 16.53
N THR A 96 -28.65 47.41 16.03
CA THR A 96 -28.96 47.53 14.59
C THR A 96 -29.90 48.71 14.33
N MET A 97 -29.78 49.37 13.16
CA MET A 97 -30.88 49.79 12.24
C MET A 97 -30.46 50.96 11.29
N ASN A 98 -30.55 50.68 9.98
CA ASN A 98 -31.40 51.33 8.94
C ASN A 98 -32.01 52.75 9.13
N PRO A 99 -32.56 53.42 8.08
CA PRO A 99 -32.54 53.13 6.62
C PRO A 99 -32.21 54.35 5.70
N GLY A 100 -32.13 54.19 4.36
CA GLY A 100 -32.01 55.35 3.44
C GLY A 100 -31.96 55.10 1.91
N GLN A 101 -33.14 54.99 1.28
CA GLN A 101 -33.47 55.08 -0.17
C GLN A 101 -32.47 55.71 -1.19
N HIS A 102 -32.18 55.02 -2.31
CA HIS A 102 -32.67 55.35 -3.69
C HIS A 102 -32.10 54.41 -4.79
N ASN A 103 -32.74 54.38 -5.96
CA ASN A 103 -32.36 53.66 -7.19
C ASN A 103 -32.86 54.50 -8.40
N PRO A 104 -32.17 54.58 -9.56
CA PRO A 104 -32.63 53.76 -10.70
C PRO A 104 -31.58 53.34 -11.76
N GLN A 105 -32.04 52.46 -12.66
CA GLN A 105 -31.57 52.18 -14.04
C GLN A 105 -30.44 51.15 -14.32
N GLN A 106 -30.45 50.68 -15.56
CA GLN A 106 -30.01 49.38 -16.14
C GLN A 106 -29.49 49.62 -17.59
N PRO A 107 -29.11 48.62 -18.44
CA PRO A 107 -28.71 47.21 -18.25
C PRO A 107 -27.40 46.84 -19.05
N LEU A 108 -27.23 45.53 -19.34
CA LEU A 108 -26.34 44.83 -20.32
C LEU A 108 -25.14 44.11 -19.69
N GLY A 109 -24.82 42.84 -20.03
CA GLY A 109 -25.52 41.85 -20.86
C GLY A 109 -24.76 40.49 -20.83
N ARG A 110 -25.41 39.35 -21.15
CA ARG A 110 -24.80 38.00 -21.08
C ARG A 110 -25.15 37.13 -22.31
N PRO A 111 -24.18 36.43 -22.93
CA PRO A 111 -24.45 35.50 -24.04
C PRO A 111 -24.99 34.12 -23.56
N PRO A 112 -25.56 33.30 -24.46
CA PRO A 112 -26.56 32.28 -24.08
C PRO A 112 -26.06 30.82 -24.03
N SER A 113 -26.89 29.96 -23.44
CA SER A 113 -26.90 28.50 -23.64
C SER A 113 -28.16 28.08 -24.41
N TYR A 114 -28.06 27.03 -25.24
CA TYR A 114 -29.16 26.53 -26.07
C TYR A 114 -30.22 25.75 -25.26
N GLN A 115 -31.47 25.79 -25.74
CA GLN A 115 -32.61 25.05 -25.20
C GLN A 115 -33.13 24.01 -26.20
N HIS A 116 -33.62 22.88 -25.71
CA HIS A 116 -34.95 22.30 -26.01
C HIS A 116 -35.42 21.67 -24.66
N ALA A 117 -36.62 21.89 -24.10
CA ALA A 117 -38.00 21.92 -24.64
C ALA A 117 -38.50 20.52 -25.06
N GLN A 118 -39.70 20.04 -24.71
CA GLN A 118 -40.80 20.47 -23.80
C GLN A 118 -41.61 19.19 -23.47
N GLY A 119 -42.51 19.07 -22.48
CA GLY A 119 -43.01 20.00 -21.46
C GLY A 119 -44.33 19.44 -20.84
N ALA A 120 -44.96 20.18 -19.91
CA ALA A 120 -46.36 20.03 -19.44
C ALA A 120 -46.73 18.71 -18.68
N THR A 121 -47.63 18.63 -17.69
CA THR A 121 -48.47 19.58 -16.92
C THR A 121 -48.97 18.83 -15.65
N ASN A 122 -49.47 19.43 -14.56
CA ASN A 122 -49.73 20.82 -14.15
C ASN A 122 -49.59 20.97 -12.61
N THR A 123 -49.99 22.10 -12.04
CA THR A 123 -50.36 22.27 -10.61
C THR A 123 -51.87 22.53 -10.48
N PRO A 124 -52.45 22.52 -9.25
CA PRO A 124 -52.64 23.81 -8.57
C PRO A 124 -52.59 23.83 -7.02
N GLN A 125 -52.13 24.96 -6.49
CA GLN A 125 -52.66 25.73 -5.33
C GLN A 125 -52.94 25.03 -3.96
N TYR A 126 -52.17 25.38 -2.92
CA TYR A 126 -52.35 26.54 -2.01
C TYR A 126 -53.53 26.43 -1.01
N MET A 127 -53.20 26.24 0.27
CA MET A 127 -53.79 27.04 1.35
C MET A 127 -52.81 27.20 2.53
N GLN A 128 -53.16 28.08 3.49
CA GLN A 128 -52.20 28.77 4.34
C GLN A 128 -52.73 28.87 5.79
N ASN A 129 -52.03 28.34 6.80
CA ASN A 129 -52.05 28.94 8.15
C ASN A 129 -50.99 28.44 9.15
N ARG A 130 -50.25 29.42 9.70
CA ARG A 130 -49.95 29.68 11.12
C ARG A 130 -49.45 28.58 12.10
N THR A 131 -48.24 28.87 12.60
CA THR A 131 -47.78 28.87 14.01
C THR A 131 -47.81 27.59 14.85
N GLY A 132 -46.62 27.17 15.31
CA GLY A 132 -46.48 26.25 16.45
C GLY A 132 -45.05 25.71 16.62
N SER A 133 -44.19 26.38 17.38
CA SER A 133 -42.94 25.80 17.87
C SER A 133 -43.16 25.11 19.21
N PRO A 134 -42.67 23.88 19.40
CA PRO A 134 -42.15 23.50 20.71
C PRO A 134 -40.84 22.71 20.67
N MET A 135 -39.93 23.11 21.57
CA MET A 135 -38.99 22.34 22.39
C MET A 135 -38.65 20.87 22.04
N ALA A 136 -37.36 20.53 22.15
CA ALA A 136 -36.86 19.16 22.14
C ALA A 136 -37.20 18.37 23.42
N PRO A 137 -37.38 17.03 23.34
CA PRO A 137 -37.62 16.17 24.50
C PRO A 137 -36.31 15.81 25.27
N PRO A 138 -36.40 15.47 26.57
CA PRO A 138 -35.25 15.16 27.43
C PRO A 138 -34.75 13.70 27.30
N PRO A 139 -33.52 13.38 27.78
CA PRO A 139 -32.98 12.03 27.80
C PRO A 139 -33.71 11.12 28.80
N ILE A 140 -33.90 9.84 28.43
CA ILE A 140 -34.49 8.81 29.29
C ILE A 140 -33.39 8.05 30.05
N ASN A 141 -33.59 7.88 31.35
CA ASN A 141 -32.77 7.07 32.25
C ASN A 141 -33.49 5.77 32.58
N THR A 142 -32.81 4.62 32.53
CA THR A 142 -33.37 3.30 32.86
C THR A 142 -32.58 2.61 33.96
N GLN A 143 -32.89 2.97 35.22
CA GLN A 143 -32.62 2.13 36.38
C GLN A 143 -33.94 1.62 36.97
N THR A 144 -34.14 0.30 36.96
CA THR A 144 -35.12 -0.40 37.80
C THR A 144 -34.50 -1.70 38.26
N GLY A 145 -34.10 -1.79 39.52
CA GLY A 145 -33.55 -3.01 40.13
C GLY A 145 -34.61 -3.85 40.82
N TYR A 146 -34.27 -5.11 41.10
CA TYR A 146 -34.96 -5.96 42.09
C TYR A 146 -33.95 -6.52 43.09
N ALA A 147 -34.39 -6.77 44.32
CA ALA A 147 -33.51 -6.90 45.48
C ALA A 147 -33.04 -8.34 45.76
N HIS A 148 -31.84 -8.44 46.34
CA HIS A 148 -31.31 -9.64 46.98
C HIS A 148 -31.99 -9.94 48.32
N PRO A 149 -31.98 -11.21 48.74
CA PRO A 149 -31.52 -11.57 50.08
C PRO A 149 -30.13 -12.22 50.09
N ASN A 150 -29.51 -12.27 51.28
CA ASN A 150 -28.14 -12.76 51.51
C ASN A 150 -27.98 -14.28 51.33
N GLN A 151 -26.77 -14.69 50.93
CA GLN A 151 -26.24 -16.02 51.21
C GLN A 151 -25.63 -16.07 52.62
N GLY A 152 -25.84 -17.18 53.33
CA GLY A 152 -25.05 -17.56 54.51
C GLY A 152 -24.14 -18.76 54.18
N GLN A 153 -22.96 -18.83 54.79
CA GLN A 153 -22.05 -19.97 54.61
C GLN A 153 -22.46 -21.18 55.47
N MET A 154 -22.30 -22.40 54.94
CA MET A 154 -21.95 -23.57 55.76
C MET A 154 -21.26 -24.67 54.92
N TYR A 155 -20.65 -25.65 55.61
CA TYR A 155 -19.68 -26.62 55.09
C TYR A 155 -20.34 -27.87 54.43
N GLY A 156 -19.63 -28.54 53.51
CA GLY A 156 -20.02 -29.81 52.90
C GLY A 156 -18.86 -30.58 52.22
N GLN A 157 -18.48 -31.72 52.80
CA GLN A 157 -17.31 -32.61 52.57
C GLN A 157 -17.02 -33.15 51.13
N PRO A 158 -15.81 -33.72 50.89
CA PRO A 158 -15.44 -34.44 49.66
C PRO A 158 -15.81 -35.94 49.65
N PRO A 159 -15.82 -36.60 48.46
CA PRO A 159 -16.11 -38.04 48.32
C PRO A 159 -14.94 -39.00 48.70
N PRO A 160 -15.22 -40.29 48.97
CA PRO A 160 -14.28 -41.24 49.60
C PRO A 160 -13.35 -42.01 48.63
N PRO A 161 -12.25 -42.63 49.14
CA PRO A 161 -11.25 -43.37 48.36
C PRO A 161 -11.57 -44.87 48.16
N GLY A 162 -10.89 -45.50 47.18
CA GLY A 162 -10.89 -46.95 46.96
C GLY A 162 -9.79 -47.72 47.71
N PRO A 163 -9.95 -49.03 47.99
CA PRO A 163 -9.04 -49.83 48.83
C PRO A 163 -7.84 -50.50 48.10
N PRO A 164 -6.81 -51.04 48.81
CA PRO A 164 -5.45 -51.25 48.26
C PRO A 164 -4.78 -52.65 48.45
N GLY A 165 -3.64 -52.89 47.78
CA GLY A 165 -2.63 -53.96 48.03
C GLY A 165 -2.38 -54.91 46.83
N TYR A 166 -1.17 -55.16 46.29
CA TYR A 166 0.13 -55.69 46.81
C TYR A 166 0.19 -57.25 46.90
N PRO A 167 1.37 -57.95 46.81
CA PRO A 167 2.52 -57.76 45.89
C PRO A 167 3.29 -59.06 45.43
N VAL A 168 3.86 -59.09 44.20
CA VAL A 168 5.19 -59.73 43.84
C VAL A 168 5.29 -61.31 43.96
N PRO A 169 6.32 -62.08 43.46
CA PRO A 169 7.36 -61.93 42.40
C PRO A 169 7.29 -62.99 41.24
N GLY A 170 8.20 -62.88 40.24
CA GLY A 170 9.07 -64.03 39.88
C GLY A 170 9.10 -64.60 38.43
N GLN A 171 10.20 -64.33 37.72
CA GLN A 171 10.84 -65.11 36.62
C GLN A 171 10.06 -65.50 35.32
N GLY A 172 10.80 -65.55 34.20
CA GLY A 172 10.41 -66.17 32.91
C GLY A 172 11.40 -67.29 32.53
N PRO A 173 11.62 -67.66 31.24
CA PRO A 173 11.20 -67.00 30.00
C PRO A 173 10.70 -67.96 28.86
N TYR A 174 10.64 -67.44 27.61
CA TYR A 174 10.45 -68.09 26.30
C TYR A 174 9.02 -68.35 25.75
N GLY A 175 8.84 -68.20 24.42
CA GLY A 175 7.93 -69.08 23.64
C GLY A 175 6.86 -68.49 22.70
N TYR A 176 7.23 -67.71 21.67
CA TYR A 176 6.40 -67.28 20.52
C TYR A 176 5.20 -68.16 20.06
N ALA A 177 4.02 -67.55 19.87
CA ALA A 177 3.16 -67.65 18.65
C ALA A 177 1.90 -66.71 18.73
N PRO A 178 1.52 -65.96 17.69
CA PRO A 178 0.33 -65.10 17.69
C PRO A 178 -0.87 -65.68 16.89
N GLN A 179 -2.11 -65.27 17.22
CA GLN A 179 -3.31 -65.64 16.44
C GLN A 179 -4.38 -64.52 16.38
N ALA A 180 -5.24 -64.63 15.36
CA ALA A 180 -6.15 -63.61 14.80
C ALA A 180 -7.23 -62.98 15.70
N VAL A 181 -7.76 -61.83 15.26
CA VAL A 181 -9.04 -61.23 15.70
C VAL A 181 -9.80 -60.67 14.49
N HIS A 182 -11.13 -60.69 14.51
CA HIS A 182 -12.03 -60.10 13.48
C HIS A 182 -12.96 -59.02 14.10
N ALA A 183 -13.60 -58.22 13.26
CA ALA A 183 -14.33 -56.98 13.61
C ALA A 183 -15.56 -57.16 14.54
N PRO A 184 -16.11 -56.05 15.09
CA PRO A 184 -17.25 -55.40 14.39
C PRO A 184 -17.28 -53.84 14.44
N GLN A 185 -18.34 -53.29 13.83
CA GLN A 185 -18.71 -51.89 13.52
C GLN A 185 -18.38 -50.78 14.54
N ASN A 186 -18.03 -49.58 14.02
CA ASN A 186 -18.93 -48.41 14.14
C ASN A 186 -18.70 -47.31 13.07
N ALA A 187 -19.57 -46.30 13.03
CA ALA A 187 -19.73 -45.34 11.92
C ALA A 187 -18.63 -44.26 11.79
N ALA A 188 -18.49 -43.69 10.58
CA ALA A 188 -17.49 -42.68 10.22
C ALA A 188 -18.11 -41.36 9.69
N PRO A 189 -17.61 -40.17 10.10
CA PRO A 189 -17.87 -38.90 9.44
C PRO A 189 -16.88 -38.63 8.29
N TYR A 190 -17.24 -37.68 7.43
CA TYR A 190 -16.56 -37.39 6.15
C TYR A 190 -15.10 -36.91 6.28
N GLY A 191 -14.20 -37.63 5.60
CA GLY A 191 -13.36 -37.05 4.54
C GLY A 191 -12.57 -35.77 4.84
N ARG A 192 -11.57 -35.84 5.72
CA ARG A 192 -10.37 -34.99 5.53
C ARG A 192 -9.66 -35.44 4.26
N LEU A 193 -9.29 -34.50 3.39
CA LEU A 193 -8.23 -34.76 2.40
C LEU A 193 -6.95 -35.06 3.17
N ALA A 194 -6.32 -36.20 2.89
CA ALA A 194 -5.20 -36.69 3.66
C ALA A 194 -3.95 -35.82 3.44
N GLU A 195 -3.31 -35.42 4.54
CA GLU A 195 -1.91 -34.99 4.49
C GLU A 195 -1.06 -36.18 4.05
N VAL A 196 -0.35 -36.03 2.91
CA VAL A 196 0.57 -37.04 2.43
C VAL A 196 1.91 -36.86 3.17
N GLU A 197 2.00 -37.41 4.38
CA GLU A 197 3.25 -37.55 5.14
C GLU A 197 4.24 -38.43 4.35
N GLY A 198 4.98 -37.82 3.41
CA GLY A 198 5.77 -38.59 2.46
C GLY A 198 6.67 -37.81 1.51
N SER A 199 6.92 -36.51 1.71
CA SER A 199 7.84 -35.75 0.86
C SER A 199 8.70 -34.73 1.61
N ASN A 200 9.44 -35.22 2.62
CA ASN A 200 10.37 -34.40 3.41
C ASN A 200 11.64 -34.01 2.62
N ARG A 201 11.46 -33.12 1.65
CA ARG A 201 12.48 -32.27 1.03
C ARG A 201 11.96 -30.84 1.06
N SER A 202 12.13 -30.18 2.21
CA SER A 202 12.03 -28.72 2.29
C SER A 202 13.00 -28.12 1.26
N LYS A 203 12.42 -27.38 0.29
CA LYS A 203 13.11 -26.87 -0.88
C LYS A 203 13.69 -25.50 -0.56
N ALA A 204 14.92 -25.25 -1.02
CA ALA A 204 15.41 -23.89 -1.05
C ALA A 204 14.51 -23.03 -1.97
N GLN A 205 14.20 -21.80 -1.54
CA GLN A 205 13.20 -20.95 -2.16
C GLN A 205 13.78 -19.56 -2.41
N LEU A 206 13.63 -19.08 -3.65
CA LEU A 206 13.98 -17.72 -4.02
C LEU A 206 12.76 -16.81 -3.81
N ILE A 207 12.88 -15.90 -2.84
CA ILE A 207 11.87 -14.91 -2.47
C ILE A 207 12.33 -13.56 -3.00
N VAL A 208 11.45 -12.78 -3.60
CA VAL A 208 11.77 -11.45 -4.14
C VAL A 208 10.75 -10.43 -3.65
N GLY A 209 11.21 -9.45 -2.89
CA GLY A 209 10.44 -8.28 -2.47
C GLY A 209 10.60 -7.17 -3.51
N ILE A 210 9.49 -6.63 -4.01
CA ILE A 210 9.46 -5.56 -5.00
C ILE A 210 8.72 -4.38 -4.40
N ASP A 211 9.44 -3.29 -4.17
CA ASP A 211 8.86 -2.02 -3.82
C ASP A 211 8.65 -1.22 -5.10
N PHE A 212 7.41 -1.19 -5.59
CA PHE A 212 7.04 -0.45 -6.80
C PHE A 212 6.53 0.94 -6.41
N GLY A 213 7.36 1.78 -5.78
CA GLY A 213 6.92 3.10 -5.30
C GLY A 213 6.62 4.12 -6.41
N THR A 214 5.77 5.12 -6.13
CA THR A 214 5.29 6.12 -7.12
C THR A 214 6.40 6.98 -7.76
N THR A 215 7.46 7.29 -7.02
CA THR A 215 8.59 8.12 -7.48
C THR A 215 9.88 7.32 -7.65
N PHE A 216 10.08 6.31 -6.81
CA PHE A 216 11.23 5.43 -6.83
C PHE A 216 10.80 4.00 -6.50
N SER A 217 11.36 3.01 -7.21
CA SER A 217 11.17 1.58 -6.97
C SER A 217 12.47 0.91 -6.56
N GLY A 218 12.39 -0.22 -5.85
CA GLY A 218 13.53 -1.06 -5.47
C GLY A 218 13.19 -2.53 -5.50
N VAL A 219 14.21 -3.39 -5.54
CA VAL A 219 14.05 -4.85 -5.48
C VAL A 219 15.06 -5.43 -4.48
N ALA A 220 14.58 -6.28 -3.58
CA ALA A 220 15.39 -7.07 -2.68
C ALA A 220 14.99 -8.55 -2.82
N PHE A 221 15.85 -9.45 -2.37
CA PHE A 221 15.61 -10.89 -2.49
C PHE A 221 16.21 -11.65 -1.31
N ALA A 222 15.71 -12.87 -1.11
CA ALA A 222 16.36 -13.84 -0.25
C ALA A 222 16.43 -15.20 -0.92
N PHE A 223 17.55 -15.89 -0.71
CA PHE A 223 17.62 -17.32 -0.92
C PHE A 223 17.40 -18.01 0.43
N ALA A 224 16.16 -18.46 0.65
CA ALA A 224 15.78 -19.19 1.85
C ALA A 224 16.15 -20.66 1.73
N THR A 225 16.76 -21.20 2.77
CA THR A 225 17.10 -22.62 2.93
C THR A 225 16.60 -23.10 4.30
N ASN A 226 16.73 -24.40 4.57
CA ASN A 226 16.22 -25.04 5.79
C ASN A 226 16.89 -24.54 7.08
N THR A 227 18.04 -23.86 6.97
CA THR A 227 18.89 -23.43 8.10
C THR A 227 19.25 -21.95 8.07
N GLU A 228 19.10 -21.27 6.93
CA GLU A 228 19.51 -19.88 6.73
C GLU A 228 18.66 -19.24 5.62
N ALA A 229 18.23 -18.00 5.80
CA ALA A 229 17.69 -17.16 4.73
C ALA A 229 18.63 -15.97 4.48
N LYS A 230 19.41 -16.04 3.40
CA LYS A 230 20.34 -14.97 3.02
C LYS A 230 19.62 -13.90 2.22
N GLU A 231 19.39 -12.76 2.84
CA GLU A 231 18.84 -11.54 2.23
C GLU A 231 19.91 -10.68 1.57
N ASP A 232 19.54 -10.02 0.46
CA ASP A 232 20.35 -9.00 -0.22
C ASP A 232 19.42 -8.02 -1.00
N ILE A 233 19.95 -6.89 -1.45
CA ILE A 233 19.22 -5.82 -2.14
C ILE A 233 19.91 -5.44 -3.45
N ILE A 234 19.13 -5.27 -4.53
CA ILE A 234 19.68 -4.90 -5.84
C ILE A 234 20.12 -3.44 -5.80
N VAL A 235 21.43 -3.22 -5.91
CA VAL A 235 22.04 -1.88 -5.91
C VAL A 235 22.70 -1.49 -7.24
N GLU A 236 23.03 -2.46 -8.09
CA GLU A 236 23.51 -2.21 -9.45
C GLU A 236 22.33 -2.19 -10.43
N TRP A 237 22.24 -1.16 -11.27
CA TRP A 237 21.14 -0.99 -12.23
C TRP A 237 21.65 -0.57 -13.61
N PRO A 238 21.00 -1.00 -14.72
CA PRO A 238 21.28 -0.49 -16.06
C PRO A 238 21.27 1.04 -16.10
N GLY A 239 22.18 1.65 -16.87
CA GLY A 239 22.33 3.10 -16.96
C GLY A 239 22.96 3.82 -15.76
N ALA A 240 23.01 3.21 -14.57
CA ALA A 240 23.53 3.87 -13.35
C ALA A 240 25.06 4.03 -13.31
N GLY A 241 25.79 3.43 -14.26
CA GLY A 241 27.25 3.46 -14.30
C GLY A 241 27.87 2.75 -13.09
N THR A 242 28.74 3.45 -12.35
CA THR A 242 29.34 2.97 -11.10
C THR A 242 28.55 3.35 -9.84
N GLN A 243 27.40 4.02 -9.97
CA GLN A 243 26.59 4.44 -8.82
C GLN A 243 25.73 3.27 -8.31
N THR A 244 25.96 2.83 -7.08
CA THR A 244 25.09 1.89 -6.37
C THR A 244 23.90 2.61 -5.73
N LYS A 245 22.68 2.15 -5.97
CA LYS A 245 21.44 2.73 -5.40
C LYS A 245 20.43 1.64 -5.06
N GLN A 246 19.97 1.63 -3.81
CA GLN A 246 18.92 0.69 -3.33
C GLN A 246 17.55 0.90 -4.00
N LYS A 247 17.33 2.07 -4.60
CA LYS A 247 16.12 2.41 -5.38
C LYS A 247 16.47 3.24 -6.62
N ILE A 248 15.65 3.11 -7.66
CA ILE A 248 15.76 3.81 -8.95
C ILE A 248 14.46 4.57 -9.29
N PRO A 249 14.50 5.61 -10.13
CA PRO A 249 13.30 6.40 -10.45
C PRO A 249 12.19 5.56 -11.12
N THR A 250 10.94 5.80 -10.73
CA THR A 250 9.75 5.21 -11.35
C THR A 250 9.30 6.06 -12.54
N VAL A 251 10.11 6.02 -13.59
CA VAL A 251 10.00 6.87 -14.78
C VAL A 251 10.20 6.03 -16.05
N LEU A 252 9.41 6.33 -17.08
CA LEU A 252 9.56 5.81 -18.44
C LEU A 252 9.73 6.95 -19.45
N TYR A 253 10.33 6.61 -20.59
CA TYR A 253 10.44 7.48 -21.75
C TYR A 253 9.95 6.73 -22.98
N TYR A 254 8.91 7.27 -23.62
CA TYR A 254 8.30 6.70 -24.84
C TYR A 254 8.65 7.54 -26.05
N ASP A 255 8.90 6.92 -27.20
CA ASP A 255 8.98 7.61 -28.48
C ASP A 255 7.58 7.84 -29.10
N GLN A 256 7.55 8.52 -30.25
CA GLN A 256 6.37 8.74 -31.08
C GLN A 256 5.68 7.44 -31.60
N HIS A 257 6.29 6.27 -31.38
CA HIS A 257 5.77 4.95 -31.74
C HIS A 257 5.35 4.15 -30.50
N GLN A 258 5.25 4.81 -29.33
CA GLN A 258 4.88 4.23 -28.03
C GLN A 258 5.82 3.12 -27.55
N GLN A 259 7.08 3.13 -28.00
CA GLN A 259 8.12 2.20 -27.58
C GLN A 259 8.95 2.80 -26.44
N VAL A 260 9.33 1.98 -25.46
CA VAL A 260 10.13 2.43 -24.30
C VAL A 260 11.61 2.58 -24.69
N VAL A 261 12.00 3.81 -24.98
CA VAL A 261 13.38 4.24 -25.33
C VAL A 261 14.22 4.67 -24.11
N GLY A 262 13.66 4.62 -22.90
CA GLY A 262 14.41 4.79 -21.66
C GLY A 262 13.55 4.51 -20.43
N TRP A 263 14.18 4.18 -19.31
CA TRP A 263 13.50 3.85 -18.05
C TRP A 263 14.44 4.07 -16.84
N GLY A 264 13.92 4.57 -15.72
CA GLY A 264 14.71 4.74 -14.49
C GLY A 264 16.02 5.54 -14.71
N PRO A 265 17.22 4.94 -14.47
CA PRO A 265 18.51 5.57 -14.80
C PRO A 265 19.02 5.30 -16.23
N ASP A 266 18.38 4.39 -16.97
CA ASP A 266 18.79 3.93 -18.30
C ASP A 266 18.10 4.77 -19.39
N ILE A 267 18.72 5.90 -19.72
CA ILE A 267 18.09 7.04 -20.42
C ILE A 267 18.92 7.58 -21.59
N ALA A 268 20.00 6.89 -22.00
CA ALA A 268 20.89 7.34 -23.08
C ALA A 268 20.17 7.46 -24.44
N ASP A 269 19.24 6.54 -24.73
CA ASP A 269 18.43 6.61 -25.95
C ASP A 269 17.24 7.58 -25.84
N ALA A 270 16.84 7.97 -24.62
CA ALA A 270 15.77 8.93 -24.39
C ALA A 270 16.21 10.41 -24.39
N LEU A 271 17.41 10.73 -23.89
CA LEU A 271 17.86 12.11 -23.67
C LEU A 271 18.85 12.63 -24.73
N ALA A 272 18.72 13.90 -25.07
CA ALA A 272 19.73 14.65 -25.81
C ALA A 272 20.91 15.05 -24.90
N PRO A 273 22.08 15.46 -25.44
CA PRO A 273 23.24 15.90 -24.65
C PRO A 273 22.99 17.07 -23.69
N THR A 274 21.84 17.75 -23.81
CA THR A 274 21.34 18.80 -22.89
C THR A 274 20.70 18.25 -21.60
N GLY A 275 20.52 16.93 -21.47
CA GLY A 275 19.80 16.31 -20.36
C GLY A 275 18.27 16.33 -20.51
N TYR A 276 17.74 16.80 -21.64
CA TYR A 276 16.30 16.83 -21.93
C TYR A 276 15.89 15.72 -22.90
N PRO A 277 14.62 15.25 -22.87
CA PRO A 277 14.11 14.29 -23.84
C PRO A 277 14.38 14.72 -25.29
N LYS A 278 14.72 13.77 -26.15
CA LYS A 278 14.88 13.99 -27.60
C LYS A 278 13.53 14.43 -28.21
N PRO A 279 13.50 15.17 -29.33
CA PRO A 279 12.26 15.51 -30.02
C PRO A 279 11.42 14.25 -30.31
N GLY A 280 10.13 14.29 -29.96
CA GLY A 280 9.24 13.13 -30.07
C GLY A 280 9.32 12.12 -28.90
N VAL A 281 10.13 12.37 -27.86
CA VAL A 281 10.19 11.53 -26.65
C VAL A 281 9.39 12.13 -25.50
N GLN A 282 8.37 11.40 -25.03
CA GLN A 282 7.56 11.75 -23.86
C GLN A 282 8.14 11.09 -22.60
N LYS A 283 8.52 11.89 -21.60
CA LYS A 283 8.75 11.41 -20.23
C LYS A 283 7.40 11.13 -19.55
N VAL A 284 7.27 9.99 -18.88
CA VAL A 284 6.09 9.59 -18.11
C VAL A 284 6.50 9.22 -16.69
N GLU A 285 5.83 9.80 -15.70
CA GLU A 285 6.12 9.63 -14.27
C GLU A 285 4.84 9.67 -13.43
N TRP A 286 4.91 9.18 -12.19
CA TRP A 286 3.79 9.12 -11.22
C TRP A 286 2.58 8.27 -11.65
N PHE A 287 2.70 7.52 -12.75
CA PHE A 287 1.66 6.67 -13.34
C PHE A 287 1.09 5.60 -12.38
N LYS A 288 1.82 5.19 -11.33
CA LYS A 288 1.27 4.32 -10.27
C LYS A 288 -0.04 4.87 -9.69
N LEU A 289 -0.16 6.19 -9.51
CA LEU A 289 -1.36 6.81 -8.97
C LEU A 289 -2.59 6.61 -9.88
N GLN A 290 -2.40 6.42 -11.18
CA GLN A 290 -3.50 6.27 -12.13
C GLN A 290 -4.18 4.89 -12.00
N LEU A 291 -3.49 3.88 -11.45
CA LEU A 291 -4.05 2.56 -11.10
C LEU A 291 -5.21 2.63 -10.09
N MET A 292 -5.45 3.78 -9.45
CA MET A 292 -6.57 4.01 -8.53
C MET A 292 -7.68 4.93 -9.07
N MET A 293 -7.62 5.38 -10.33
CA MET A 293 -8.63 6.33 -10.85
C MET A 293 -10.05 5.73 -10.92
N SER A 294 -10.18 4.41 -10.98
CA SER A 294 -11.47 3.71 -10.86
C SER A 294 -11.98 3.72 -9.41
N GLY A 295 -12.99 4.57 -9.17
CA GLY A 295 -13.82 4.53 -7.96
C GLY A 295 -13.18 5.10 -6.69
N ASN A 296 -12.20 6.00 -6.79
CA ASN A 296 -11.56 6.65 -5.65
C ASN A 296 -11.72 8.19 -5.69
N THR A 297 -11.93 8.81 -4.53
CA THR A 297 -12.05 10.27 -4.33
C THR A 297 -10.78 10.94 -3.78
N TYR A 298 -9.80 10.16 -3.29
CA TYR A 298 -8.55 10.69 -2.71
C TYR A 298 -7.52 11.14 -3.75
N ILE A 299 -7.79 10.96 -5.05
CA ILE A 299 -6.92 11.44 -6.14
C ILE A 299 -7.69 12.50 -6.93
N ASP A 300 -7.15 13.71 -6.95
CA ASP A 300 -7.56 14.78 -7.88
C ASP A 300 -7.04 14.43 -9.29
N PRO A 301 -7.90 14.04 -10.26
CA PRO A 301 -7.45 13.57 -11.57
C PRO A 301 -6.85 14.69 -12.44
N ILE A 302 -7.13 15.95 -12.10
CA ILE A 302 -6.84 17.13 -12.93
C ILE A 302 -5.33 17.45 -12.96
N ASN A 303 -4.54 16.85 -12.06
CA ASN A 303 -3.14 17.21 -11.81
C ASN A 303 -2.09 16.10 -12.08
N LEU A 304 -2.47 14.95 -12.62
CA LEU A 304 -1.52 13.89 -12.99
C LEU A 304 -0.99 14.06 -14.44
N PRO A 305 0.27 13.67 -14.74
CA PRO A 305 0.78 13.69 -16.11
C PRO A 305 -0.03 12.78 -17.03
N PRO A 306 -0.36 13.20 -18.27
CA PRO A 306 -1.12 12.36 -19.20
C PRO A 306 -0.31 11.13 -19.62
N LEU A 307 -0.99 9.99 -19.75
CA LEU A 307 -0.44 8.76 -20.31
C LEU A 307 -0.08 8.95 -21.81
N PRO A 308 0.79 8.10 -22.37
CA PRO A 308 1.00 8.05 -23.82
C PRO A 308 -0.32 7.75 -24.56
N PRO A 309 -0.64 8.44 -25.67
CA PRO A 309 -1.81 8.15 -26.48
C PRO A 309 -2.05 6.66 -26.78
N GLY A 310 -3.18 6.11 -26.31
CA GLY A 310 -3.56 4.72 -26.55
C GLY A 310 -2.93 3.67 -25.62
N LYS A 311 -2.23 4.08 -24.54
CA LYS A 311 -1.84 3.19 -23.42
C LYS A 311 -2.72 3.46 -22.19
N SER A 312 -3.12 2.39 -21.51
CA SER A 312 -3.75 2.47 -20.19
C SER A 312 -2.72 2.65 -19.07
N GLU A 313 -3.20 2.98 -17.87
CA GLU A 313 -2.43 2.98 -16.63
C GLU A 313 -1.81 1.60 -16.33
N ILE A 314 -2.51 0.52 -16.70
CA ILE A 314 -2.01 -0.86 -16.58
C ILE A 314 -0.87 -1.10 -17.58
N ASP A 315 -0.99 -0.66 -18.84
CA ASP A 315 0.07 -0.81 -19.84
C ASP A 315 1.37 -0.09 -19.43
N VAL A 316 1.26 1.13 -18.91
CA VAL A 316 2.44 1.91 -18.48
C VAL A 316 3.06 1.31 -17.21
N ALA A 317 2.25 0.81 -16.27
CA ALA A 317 2.75 0.05 -15.14
C ALA A 317 3.44 -1.26 -15.57
N ALA A 318 2.86 -1.99 -16.53
CA ALA A 318 3.40 -3.23 -17.07
C ALA A 318 4.73 -3.02 -17.81
N ASP A 319 4.85 -1.97 -18.63
CA ASP A 319 6.10 -1.60 -19.31
C ASP A 319 7.24 -1.34 -18.30
N TYR A 320 6.95 -0.62 -17.21
CA TYR A 320 7.94 -0.35 -16.16
C TYR A 320 8.31 -1.62 -15.39
N LEU A 321 7.30 -2.38 -14.95
CA LEU A 321 7.49 -3.65 -14.26
C LEU A 321 8.25 -4.67 -15.12
N PHE A 322 8.05 -4.68 -16.45
CA PHE A 322 8.79 -5.51 -17.39
C PHE A 322 10.27 -5.15 -17.43
N LYS A 323 10.62 -3.85 -17.54
CA LYS A 323 12.01 -3.38 -17.50
C LYS A 323 12.68 -3.67 -16.15
N LEU A 324 11.96 -3.43 -15.04
CA LEU A 324 12.41 -3.76 -13.68
C LEU A 324 12.69 -5.26 -13.54
N ARG A 325 11.80 -6.11 -14.08
CA ARG A 325 11.97 -7.57 -14.14
C ARG A 325 13.18 -7.98 -14.98
N GLN A 326 13.44 -7.35 -16.12
CA GLN A 326 14.62 -7.62 -16.94
C GLN A 326 15.91 -7.32 -16.17
N ALA A 327 16.00 -6.15 -15.51
CA ALA A 327 17.16 -5.79 -14.69
C ALA A 327 17.36 -6.76 -13.50
N MET A 328 16.27 -7.07 -12.78
CA MET A 328 16.25 -8.06 -11.69
C MET A 328 16.76 -9.43 -12.15
N ARG A 329 16.24 -9.97 -13.25
CA ARG A 329 16.67 -11.28 -13.79
C ARG A 329 18.16 -11.27 -14.14
N ASN A 330 18.66 -10.21 -14.77
CA ASN A 330 20.06 -10.08 -15.13
C ASN A 330 20.98 -10.01 -13.88
N TYR A 331 20.58 -9.26 -12.85
CA TYR A 331 21.32 -9.20 -11.58
C TYR A 331 21.31 -10.55 -10.85
N LEU A 332 20.15 -11.19 -10.70
CA LEU A 332 20.05 -12.50 -10.04
C LEU A 332 20.80 -13.60 -10.82
N GLN A 333 20.81 -13.55 -12.16
CA GLN A 333 21.59 -14.47 -12.97
C GLN A 333 23.11 -14.26 -12.82
N LYS A 334 23.57 -13.01 -12.65
CA LYS A 334 24.97 -12.66 -12.31
C LYS A 334 25.35 -13.13 -10.90
N THR A 335 24.47 -12.92 -9.92
CA THR A 335 24.77 -13.08 -8.49
C THR A 335 24.55 -14.51 -7.97
N LEU A 336 23.61 -15.27 -8.55
CA LEU A 336 23.24 -16.62 -8.09
C LEU A 336 23.51 -17.72 -9.12
N GLY A 337 23.88 -17.38 -10.36
CA GLY A 337 24.25 -18.36 -11.40
C GLY A 337 23.14 -19.41 -11.66
N GLU A 338 23.53 -20.68 -11.70
CA GLU A 338 22.63 -21.81 -11.95
C GLU A 338 21.49 -21.93 -10.92
N VAL A 339 21.68 -21.42 -9.69
CA VAL A 339 20.64 -21.44 -8.65
C VAL A 339 19.45 -20.59 -9.08
N PHE A 340 19.69 -19.41 -9.64
CA PHE A 340 18.63 -18.59 -10.21
C PHE A 340 18.00 -19.28 -11.43
N THR A 341 18.79 -19.84 -12.34
CA THR A 341 18.29 -20.55 -13.53
C THR A 341 17.37 -21.72 -13.18
N ARG A 342 17.63 -22.41 -12.05
CA ARG A 342 16.79 -23.50 -11.53
C ARG A 342 15.53 -23.01 -10.84
N GLU A 343 15.64 -22.01 -9.97
CA GLU A 343 14.50 -21.53 -9.16
C GLU A 343 13.64 -20.44 -9.84
N GLU A 344 14.02 -19.92 -11.01
CA GLU A 344 13.32 -18.82 -11.70
C GLU A 344 11.80 -19.03 -11.83
N ARG A 345 11.36 -20.27 -12.11
CA ARG A 345 9.95 -20.62 -12.24
C ARG A 345 9.23 -20.80 -10.90
N ASN A 346 10.00 -20.95 -9.82
CA ASN A 346 9.54 -21.16 -8.45
C ASN A 346 9.58 -19.87 -7.60
N ILE A 347 10.08 -18.75 -8.15
CA ILE A 347 10.19 -17.48 -7.42
C ILE A 347 8.83 -17.06 -6.88
N ARG A 348 8.80 -16.72 -5.58
CA ARG A 348 7.69 -16.02 -4.94
C ARG A 348 7.98 -14.53 -4.88
N TYR A 349 7.04 -13.73 -5.36
CA TYR A 349 7.12 -12.28 -5.44
C TYR A 349 6.23 -11.66 -4.36
N PHE A 350 6.76 -10.70 -3.62
CA PHE A 350 6.05 -9.87 -2.65
C PHE A 350 6.08 -8.43 -3.16
N LEU A 351 4.97 -7.97 -3.76
CA LEU A 351 4.89 -6.67 -4.45
C LEU A 351 4.09 -5.66 -3.61
N THR A 352 4.65 -4.47 -3.43
CA THR A 352 4.09 -3.48 -2.49
C THR A 352 3.01 -2.61 -3.12
N VAL A 353 1.94 -2.38 -2.35
CA VAL A 353 0.84 -1.45 -2.67
C VAL A 353 0.57 -0.52 -1.48
N PRO A 354 0.16 0.75 -1.69
CA PRO A 354 -0.23 1.62 -0.58
C PRO A 354 -1.39 1.02 0.23
N ALA A 355 -1.49 1.35 1.53
CA ALA A 355 -2.57 0.85 2.39
C ALA A 355 -3.95 1.39 2.00
N ILE A 356 -4.00 2.52 1.28
CA ILE A 356 -5.22 3.08 0.68
C ILE A 356 -5.63 2.46 -0.67
N TRP A 357 -4.88 1.48 -1.21
CA TRP A 357 -5.29 0.81 -2.46
C TRP A 357 -6.62 0.08 -2.28
N ASN A 358 -7.63 0.52 -3.03
CA ASN A 358 -8.88 -0.23 -3.17
C ASN A 358 -8.61 -1.52 -3.97
N ASP A 359 -9.55 -2.46 -3.90
CA ASP A 359 -9.33 -3.81 -4.44
C ASP A 359 -9.23 -3.82 -5.98
N ALA A 360 -9.85 -2.84 -6.65
CA ALA A 360 -9.65 -2.55 -8.07
C ALA A 360 -8.20 -2.15 -8.39
N GLY A 361 -7.59 -1.24 -7.62
CA GLY A 361 -6.19 -0.84 -7.78
C GLY A 361 -5.19 -1.96 -7.47
N LYS A 362 -5.53 -2.87 -6.53
CA LYS A 362 -4.78 -4.12 -6.32
C LYS A 362 -4.84 -5.01 -7.56
N ALA A 363 -6.03 -5.21 -8.13
CA ALA A 363 -6.21 -6.01 -9.34
C ALA A 363 -5.49 -5.39 -10.55
N ALA A 364 -5.56 -4.07 -10.74
CA ALA A 364 -4.82 -3.36 -11.78
C ALA A 364 -3.29 -3.54 -11.62
N THR A 365 -2.79 -3.53 -10.37
CA THR A 365 -1.39 -3.82 -10.05
C THR A 365 -1.01 -5.29 -10.35
N ARG A 366 -1.91 -6.24 -10.06
CA ARG A 366 -1.76 -7.68 -10.37
C ARG A 366 -1.73 -7.93 -11.88
N ALA A 367 -2.65 -7.32 -12.63
CA ALA A 367 -2.72 -7.36 -14.08
C ALA A 367 -1.45 -6.81 -14.73
N ALA A 368 -0.94 -5.66 -14.25
CA ALA A 368 0.33 -5.11 -14.71
C ALA A 368 1.52 -6.05 -14.45
N ALA A 369 1.55 -6.77 -13.31
CA ALA A 369 2.57 -7.77 -13.02
C ALA A 369 2.47 -9.03 -13.89
N ILE A 370 1.25 -9.45 -14.27
CA ILE A 370 1.01 -10.53 -15.25
C ILE A 370 1.48 -10.11 -16.64
N GLN A 371 1.08 -8.91 -17.11
CA GLN A 371 1.49 -8.35 -18.40
C GLN A 371 3.01 -8.13 -18.50
N ALA A 372 3.67 -7.78 -17.38
CA ALA A 372 5.12 -7.74 -17.25
C ALA A 372 5.80 -9.14 -17.20
N GLY A 373 5.04 -10.22 -17.12
CA GLY A 373 5.53 -11.60 -17.14
C GLY A 373 6.12 -12.10 -15.81
N PHE A 374 5.85 -11.45 -14.67
CA PHE A 374 6.17 -12.02 -13.35
C PHE A 374 5.40 -13.33 -13.12
N LEU A 375 4.14 -13.32 -13.54
CA LEU A 375 3.20 -14.43 -13.54
C LEU A 375 2.92 -14.95 -14.95
N ARG A 376 2.34 -16.14 -15.05
CA ARG A 376 1.87 -16.76 -16.31
C ARG A 376 0.47 -16.29 -16.71
N ASP A 377 -0.43 -16.28 -15.74
CA ASP A 377 -1.87 -16.02 -15.87
C ASP A 377 -2.46 -15.77 -14.47
N GLU A 378 -3.76 -15.49 -14.37
CA GLU A 378 -4.42 -15.17 -13.10
C GLU A 378 -4.34 -16.28 -12.03
N ASN A 379 -4.16 -17.55 -12.42
CA ASN A 379 -4.09 -18.69 -11.50
C ASN A 379 -2.68 -18.95 -10.96
N ASP A 380 -1.70 -18.08 -11.26
CA ASP A 380 -0.30 -18.25 -10.86
C ASP A 380 -0.04 -17.63 -9.48
N ASN A 381 -0.36 -18.38 -8.42
CA ASN A 381 -0.32 -17.98 -7.00
C ASN A 381 1.11 -17.72 -6.42
N ARG A 382 2.05 -17.27 -7.25
CA ARG A 382 3.43 -16.93 -6.86
C ARG A 382 3.60 -15.45 -6.50
N LEU A 383 2.59 -14.62 -6.69
CA LEU A 383 2.58 -13.22 -6.27
C LEU A 383 1.73 -13.07 -5.01
N THR A 384 2.26 -12.42 -4.00
CA THR A 384 1.52 -11.87 -2.87
C THR A 384 1.62 -10.35 -2.93
N LEU A 385 0.50 -9.66 -2.87
CA LEU A 385 0.50 -8.21 -2.65
C LEU A 385 0.65 -7.94 -1.16
N ILE A 386 1.49 -6.97 -0.79
CA ILE A 386 1.71 -6.59 0.61
C ILE A 386 1.54 -5.08 0.75
N THR A 387 0.96 -4.59 1.84
CA THR A 387 0.84 -3.13 1.98
C THR A 387 2.21 -2.49 2.30
N GLU A 388 2.50 -1.30 1.77
CA GLU A 388 3.78 -0.60 1.96
C GLU A 388 4.15 -0.42 3.46
N PRO A 389 3.25 0.07 4.34
CA PRO A 389 3.55 0.15 5.77
C PRO A 389 3.53 -1.19 6.53
N GLU A 390 2.85 -2.21 6.00
CA GLU A 390 2.92 -3.59 6.52
C GLU A 390 4.30 -4.18 6.30
N ALA A 391 4.85 -4.05 5.10
CA ALA A 391 6.23 -4.42 4.80
C ALA A 391 7.20 -3.66 5.72
N ALA A 392 7.01 -2.35 5.91
CA ALA A 392 7.83 -1.58 6.84
C ALA A 392 7.75 -2.10 8.30
N ALA A 393 6.57 -2.52 8.78
CA ALA A 393 6.41 -3.14 10.09
C ALA A 393 7.20 -4.46 10.22
N MET A 394 7.14 -5.33 9.20
CA MET A 394 7.90 -6.58 9.15
C MET A 394 9.41 -6.35 9.32
N PHE A 395 9.95 -5.35 8.61
CA PHE A 395 11.36 -4.99 8.69
C PHE A 395 11.74 -4.42 10.07
N CYS A 396 10.91 -3.54 10.64
CA CYS A 396 11.18 -2.91 11.94
C CYS A 396 11.08 -3.91 13.11
N SER A 397 10.22 -4.93 13.00
CA SER A 397 10.19 -6.06 13.93
C SER A 397 11.45 -6.92 13.80
N LYS A 398 11.77 -7.43 12.60
CA LYS A 398 12.93 -8.31 12.38
C LYS A 398 14.26 -7.69 12.86
N THR A 399 14.42 -6.38 12.68
CA THR A 399 15.66 -5.67 13.06
C THR A 399 15.84 -5.48 14.57
N GLY A 400 14.89 -5.88 15.41
CA GLY A 400 14.98 -5.74 16.87
C GLY A 400 14.95 -4.29 17.36
N LEU A 401 14.56 -3.34 16.50
CA LEU A 401 14.48 -1.90 16.83
C LEU A 401 13.41 -1.59 17.89
N LEU A 402 12.52 -2.54 18.18
CA LEU A 402 11.32 -2.37 18.98
C LEU A 402 11.26 -3.47 20.06
N ASN A 403 11.51 -3.13 21.32
CA ASN A 403 11.29 -4.05 22.45
C ASN A 403 9.80 -4.03 22.86
N LEU A 404 8.95 -4.54 21.96
CA LEU A 404 7.51 -4.60 22.15
C LEU A 404 7.13 -5.77 23.06
N LYS A 405 5.99 -5.63 23.73
CA LYS A 405 5.33 -6.66 24.53
C LYS A 405 3.93 -6.90 23.98
N ILE A 406 3.32 -8.04 24.33
CA ILE A 406 1.93 -8.34 23.93
C ILE A 406 1.00 -7.19 24.37
N HIS A 407 0.08 -6.79 23.48
CA HIS A 407 -0.80 -5.61 23.56
C HIS A 407 -0.16 -4.22 23.42
N ASP A 408 1.16 -4.11 23.23
CA ASP A 408 1.77 -2.86 22.76
C ASP A 408 1.31 -2.55 21.33
N ALA A 409 1.13 -1.26 21.03
CA ALA A 409 0.78 -0.77 19.71
C ALA A 409 1.94 0.00 19.05
N VAL A 410 2.07 -0.17 17.73
CA VAL A 410 3.00 0.57 16.87
C VAL A 410 2.24 1.20 15.72
N LEU A 411 2.39 2.51 15.55
CA LEU A 411 1.88 3.26 14.41
C LEU A 411 2.98 3.37 13.34
N ILE A 412 2.77 2.80 12.17
CA ILE A 412 3.59 3.05 10.99
C ILE A 412 3.06 4.30 10.29
N VAL A 413 3.96 5.17 9.86
CA VAL A 413 3.67 6.39 9.10
C VAL A 413 4.56 6.38 7.85
N ASP A 414 4.07 5.75 6.78
CA ASP A 414 4.80 5.67 5.52
C ASP A 414 4.59 6.96 4.71
N CYS A 415 5.62 7.81 4.72
CA CYS A 415 5.63 9.06 4.00
C CYS A 415 6.23 8.81 2.61
N GLY A 416 5.35 8.52 1.66
CA GLY A 416 5.71 8.04 0.33
C GLY A 416 6.00 9.11 -0.73
N GLY A 417 6.12 8.63 -1.96
CA GLY A 417 6.29 9.46 -3.15
C GLY A 417 5.02 10.22 -3.51
N GLY A 418 3.90 9.51 -3.70
CA GLY A 418 2.61 10.09 -4.06
C GLY A 418 1.56 10.03 -2.96
N THR A 419 1.56 8.98 -2.15
CA THR A 419 0.65 8.79 -1.01
C THR A 419 1.40 8.98 0.32
N VAL A 420 0.64 9.11 1.40
CA VAL A 420 1.09 8.88 2.77
C VAL A 420 0.12 7.91 3.42
N ASP A 421 0.64 6.83 3.98
CA ASP A 421 -0.13 5.67 4.43
C ASP A 421 0.19 5.34 5.89
N LEU A 422 -0.86 5.23 6.71
CA LEU A 422 -0.75 5.03 8.15
C LEU A 422 -1.55 3.81 8.57
N ILE A 423 -0.93 2.97 9.39
CA ILE A 423 -1.58 1.78 9.95
C ILE A 423 -1.01 1.49 11.34
N ALA A 424 -1.88 1.03 12.23
CA ALA A 424 -1.50 0.70 13.59
C ALA A 424 -1.64 -0.80 13.84
N TYR A 425 -0.58 -1.39 14.38
CA TYR A 425 -0.49 -2.80 14.74
C TYR A 425 -0.46 -2.95 16.26
N GLU A 426 -1.21 -3.92 16.77
CA GLU A 426 -1.09 -4.46 18.13
C GLU A 426 -0.29 -5.76 18.06
N VAL A 427 0.67 -5.97 18.98
CA VAL A 427 1.36 -7.26 19.12
C VAL A 427 0.44 -8.28 19.80
N GLU A 428 0.23 -9.43 19.13
CA GLU A 428 -0.52 -10.55 19.68
C GLU A 428 0.40 -11.61 20.31
N GLU A 429 1.59 -11.85 19.72
CA GLU A 429 2.62 -12.75 20.28
C GLU A 429 4.02 -12.15 20.12
N GLU A 430 4.91 -12.41 21.09
CA GLU A 430 6.32 -11.98 21.01
C GLU A 430 7.21 -12.96 20.23
N GLN A 431 6.95 -14.27 20.32
CA GLN A 431 7.78 -15.30 19.68
C GLN A 431 6.95 -16.56 19.32
N PRO A 432 6.68 -16.83 18.03
CA PRO A 432 7.00 -16.00 16.87
C PRO A 432 6.30 -14.64 16.97
N PHE A 433 6.99 -13.57 16.56
CA PHE A 433 6.41 -12.23 16.58
C PHE A 433 5.18 -12.19 15.66
N THR A 434 4.00 -11.88 16.21
CA THR A 434 2.78 -11.68 15.42
C THR A 434 2.01 -10.44 15.88
N VAL A 435 1.25 -9.87 14.94
CA VAL A 435 0.51 -8.63 15.10
C VAL A 435 -0.88 -8.72 14.46
N ALA A 436 -1.79 -7.88 14.92
CA ALA A 436 -3.06 -7.61 14.26
C ALA A 436 -3.24 -6.12 14.01
N GLU A 437 -3.95 -5.74 12.95
CA GLU A 437 -4.40 -4.36 12.77
C GLU A 437 -5.29 -3.97 13.98
N CYS A 438 -4.93 -2.89 14.68
CA CYS A 438 -5.67 -2.40 15.85
C CYS A 438 -6.60 -1.22 15.52
N THR A 439 -6.33 -0.52 14.42
CA THR A 439 -7.23 0.46 13.79
C THR A 439 -7.34 0.17 12.30
N ALA A 440 -8.37 0.71 11.64
CA ALA A 440 -8.40 0.72 10.18
C ALA A 440 -7.25 1.59 9.65
N GLY A 441 -6.52 1.11 8.64
CA GLY A 441 -5.52 1.92 7.94
C GLY A 441 -6.13 3.17 7.31
N SER A 442 -5.37 4.26 7.28
CA SER A 442 -5.78 5.57 6.73
C SER A 442 -4.65 6.16 5.90
N GLY A 443 -4.96 7.04 4.96
CA GLY A 443 -3.95 7.73 4.17
C GLY A 443 -4.56 8.74 3.22
N ASP A 444 -3.71 9.41 2.44
CA ASP A 444 -4.12 10.42 1.46
C ASP A 444 -3.04 10.62 0.38
N SER A 445 -3.38 11.30 -0.72
CA SER A 445 -2.47 11.63 -1.83
C SER A 445 -1.56 12.84 -1.52
N CYS A 446 -1.01 12.89 -0.31
CA CYS A 446 -0.16 13.98 0.20
C CYS A 446 1.33 13.60 0.24
N GLY A 447 1.79 12.73 -0.67
CA GLY A 447 3.21 12.39 -0.80
C GLY A 447 4.08 13.54 -1.32
N SER A 448 5.40 13.34 -1.33
CA SER A 448 6.39 14.36 -1.73
C SER A 448 6.25 14.92 -3.16
N THR A 449 5.50 14.28 -4.08
CA THR A 449 5.17 14.88 -5.40
C THR A 449 4.28 16.12 -5.28
N ALA A 450 3.47 16.24 -4.22
CA ALA A 450 2.69 17.45 -3.94
C ALA A 450 3.60 18.68 -3.72
N LEU A 451 4.78 18.48 -3.09
CA LEU A 451 5.80 19.52 -2.94
C LEU A 451 6.29 20.03 -4.30
N ASN A 452 6.56 19.10 -5.23
CA ASN A 452 6.99 19.43 -6.60
C ASN A 452 5.93 20.24 -7.35
N ARG A 453 4.63 19.89 -7.18
CA ARG A 453 3.50 20.66 -7.74
C ARG A 453 3.43 22.07 -7.17
N ASN A 454 3.58 22.22 -5.85
CA ASN A 454 3.52 23.51 -5.17
C ASN A 454 4.70 24.41 -5.60
N PHE A 455 5.92 23.87 -5.60
CA PHE A 455 7.12 24.58 -6.06
C PHE A 455 7.02 24.97 -7.54
N SER A 456 6.50 24.08 -8.40
CA SER A 456 6.24 24.36 -9.82
C SER A 456 5.31 25.57 -10.01
N ASN A 457 4.31 25.76 -9.14
CA ASN A 457 3.41 26.91 -9.22
C ASN A 457 4.09 28.23 -8.80
N ILE A 458 4.93 28.22 -7.76
CA ILE A 458 5.77 29.37 -7.36
C ILE A 458 6.76 29.71 -8.48
N LEU A 459 7.47 28.72 -9.01
CA LEU A 459 8.40 28.84 -10.13
C LEU A 459 7.72 29.43 -11.39
N ARG A 460 6.52 28.96 -11.75
CA ARG A 460 5.70 29.56 -12.83
C ARG A 460 5.30 31.00 -12.53
N ALA A 461 5.13 31.39 -11.27
CA ALA A 461 4.86 32.78 -10.90
C ALA A 461 6.12 33.67 -11.05
N LYS A 462 7.29 33.20 -10.62
CA LYS A 462 8.57 33.90 -10.82
C LYS A 462 8.91 34.04 -12.32
N ILE A 463 8.79 32.96 -13.10
CA ILE A 463 9.05 32.97 -14.55
C ILE A 463 8.13 33.94 -15.31
N ARG A 464 6.86 34.08 -14.93
CA ARG A 464 5.96 35.08 -15.55
C ARG A 464 6.47 36.52 -15.38
N LYS A 465 7.20 36.83 -14.30
CA LYS A 465 7.83 38.15 -14.09
C LYS A 465 9.05 38.40 -15.00
N MET A 466 9.58 37.37 -15.66
CA MET A 466 10.59 37.54 -16.71
C MET A 466 10.01 38.22 -17.98
N LYS A 467 8.68 38.30 -18.12
CA LYS A 467 7.96 38.97 -19.23
C LYS A 467 8.38 38.45 -20.63
N LEU A 468 8.83 37.20 -20.69
CA LEU A 468 9.21 36.53 -21.93
C LEU A 468 7.97 36.02 -22.70
N PRO A 469 8.01 35.91 -24.04
CA PRO A 469 6.93 35.33 -24.83
C PRO A 469 6.61 33.88 -24.46
N ASP A 470 5.35 33.48 -24.68
CA ASP A 470 4.91 32.09 -24.53
C ASP A 470 5.75 31.13 -25.40
N GLY A 471 6.06 29.96 -24.85
CA GLY A 471 6.95 28.98 -25.50
C GLY A 471 8.44 29.37 -25.49
N SER A 472 8.85 30.44 -24.80
CA SER A 472 10.27 30.84 -24.72
C SER A 472 11.19 29.73 -24.20
N LYS A 473 12.20 29.39 -25.01
CA LYS A 473 13.23 28.40 -24.68
C LYS A 473 14.02 28.75 -23.41
N THR A 474 14.20 30.04 -23.14
CA THR A 474 14.87 30.54 -21.93
C THR A 474 14.04 30.23 -20.69
N ALA A 475 12.74 30.54 -20.71
CA ALA A 475 11.81 30.20 -19.62
C ALA A 475 11.73 28.67 -19.41
N GLY A 476 11.72 27.87 -20.48
CA GLY A 476 11.77 26.40 -20.39
C GLY A 476 13.05 25.87 -19.73
N ARG A 477 14.22 26.43 -20.06
CA ARG A 477 15.50 26.08 -19.42
C ARG A 477 15.51 26.43 -17.93
N VAL A 478 15.14 27.67 -17.59
CA VAL A 478 15.01 28.17 -16.20
C VAL A 478 14.10 27.25 -15.39
N TYR A 479 12.91 26.95 -15.93
CA TYR A 479 11.95 26.04 -15.29
C TYR A 479 12.58 24.67 -15.00
N ALA A 480 13.18 24.03 -16.01
CA ALA A 480 13.72 22.69 -15.85
C ALA A 480 14.94 22.63 -14.91
N LYS A 481 15.81 23.65 -14.92
CA LYS A 481 16.91 23.81 -13.94
C LYS A 481 16.38 23.88 -12.51
N CYS A 482 15.39 24.75 -12.26
CA CYS A 482 14.80 24.90 -10.93
C CYS A 482 14.06 23.64 -10.44
N ILE A 483 13.30 22.96 -11.32
CA ILE A 483 12.66 21.68 -10.95
C ILE A 483 13.71 20.61 -10.61
N MET A 484 14.78 20.50 -11.39
CA MET A 484 15.85 19.52 -11.18
C MET A 484 16.62 19.77 -9.86
N ASP A 485 16.95 21.02 -9.56
CA ASP A 485 17.66 21.38 -8.32
C ASP A 485 16.74 21.30 -7.09
N PHE A 486 15.44 21.57 -7.25
CA PHE A 486 14.45 21.33 -6.20
C PHE A 486 14.33 19.85 -5.85
N GLU A 487 14.20 18.97 -6.85
CA GLU A 487 14.11 17.52 -6.66
C GLU A 487 15.37 16.95 -6.01
N ASN A 488 16.56 17.31 -6.50
CA ASN A 488 17.83 16.70 -6.09
C ASN A 488 18.45 17.29 -4.82
N ARG A 489 18.09 18.53 -4.43
CA ARG A 489 18.74 19.26 -3.33
C ARG A 489 17.74 19.95 -2.41
N ILE A 490 17.03 20.97 -2.87
CA ILE A 490 16.23 21.86 -2.00
C ILE A 490 15.20 21.05 -1.17
N LYS A 491 14.49 20.11 -1.81
CA LYS A 491 13.47 19.28 -1.16
C LYS A 491 14.04 18.30 -0.12
N ALA A 492 15.26 17.79 -0.34
CA ALA A 492 15.94 16.89 0.58
C ALA A 492 16.56 17.66 1.78
N ASP A 493 17.13 18.83 1.52
CA ASP A 493 17.88 19.62 2.49
C ASP A 493 17.05 20.66 3.26
N PHE A 494 15.79 20.90 2.91
CA PHE A 494 14.95 21.87 3.64
C PHE A 494 14.79 21.54 5.14
N ARG A 495 15.04 22.54 5.99
CA ARG A 495 14.91 22.46 7.46
C ARG A 495 14.02 23.55 8.09
N ASN A 496 13.48 24.49 7.28
CA ASN A 496 12.83 25.72 7.74
C ASN A 496 13.71 26.55 8.72
N ASN A 497 14.94 26.83 8.31
CA ASN A 497 16.00 27.47 9.12
C ASN A 497 16.36 28.89 8.64
N GLY A 498 15.54 29.51 7.78
CA GLY A 498 15.83 30.84 7.20
C GLY A 498 16.81 30.81 6.00
N GLN A 499 17.24 29.63 5.56
CA GLN A 499 18.14 29.49 4.41
C GLN A 499 17.48 29.96 3.10
N LYS A 500 18.18 30.83 2.38
CA LYS A 500 17.89 31.16 0.98
C LYS A 500 18.48 30.11 0.04
N TRP A 501 17.82 29.86 -1.08
CA TRP A 501 18.21 28.84 -2.06
C TRP A 501 18.47 29.49 -3.42
N ALA A 502 19.73 29.56 -3.84
CA ALA A 502 20.11 29.94 -5.19
C ALA A 502 20.19 28.71 -6.10
N VAL A 503 19.67 28.82 -7.32
CA VAL A 503 19.71 27.81 -8.39
C VAL A 503 20.45 28.40 -9.59
N ASP A 504 21.53 27.77 -10.05
CA ASP A 504 22.14 28.10 -11.35
C ASP A 504 21.16 27.76 -12.48
N VAL A 505 20.66 28.79 -13.18
CA VAL A 505 19.71 28.65 -14.29
C VAL A 505 20.37 28.68 -15.68
N GLY A 506 21.68 28.87 -15.76
CA GLY A 506 22.46 28.77 -17.00
C GLY A 506 22.06 29.80 -18.06
N ILE A 507 21.87 31.06 -17.65
CA ILE A 507 21.58 32.21 -18.51
C ILE A 507 22.35 33.45 -18.03
N GLU A 508 22.81 34.28 -18.96
CA GLU A 508 23.51 35.55 -18.69
C GLU A 508 22.54 36.74 -18.48
N ALA A 509 21.28 36.59 -18.88
CA ALA A 509 20.27 37.63 -18.80
C ALA A 509 19.63 37.68 -17.40
N GLU A 510 19.71 38.85 -16.77
CA GLU A 510 19.13 39.12 -15.45
C GLU A 510 17.64 39.44 -15.52
N PHE A 511 16.91 39.04 -14.47
CA PHE A 511 15.49 39.34 -14.29
C PHE A 511 15.20 39.57 -12.80
N PRO A 512 15.55 40.73 -12.22
CA PRO A 512 15.42 40.99 -10.78
C PRO A 512 13.99 40.84 -10.25
N GLU A 513 12.95 41.19 -11.04
CA GLU A 513 11.55 40.95 -10.66
C GLU A 513 11.24 39.45 -10.44
N ALA A 514 11.88 38.56 -11.20
CA ALA A 514 11.80 37.12 -11.08
C ALA A 514 12.77 36.54 -10.02
N GLY A 515 13.63 37.37 -9.43
CA GLY A 515 14.71 36.97 -8.53
C GLY A 515 15.89 36.30 -9.24
N ILE A 516 16.17 36.66 -10.50
CA ILE A 516 17.34 36.19 -11.26
C ILE A 516 18.40 37.29 -11.34
N GLU A 517 19.53 37.06 -10.68
CA GLU A 517 20.70 37.97 -10.57
C GLU A 517 21.96 37.11 -10.72
N GLU A 518 23.01 37.60 -11.38
CA GLU A 518 24.29 36.88 -11.60
C GLU A 518 24.14 35.45 -12.21
N GLY A 519 23.04 35.18 -12.93
CA GLY A 519 22.72 33.86 -13.51
C GLY A 519 22.07 32.85 -12.54
N TYR A 520 21.73 33.26 -11.32
CA TYR A 520 21.06 32.44 -10.32
C TYR A 520 19.61 32.88 -10.08
N MET A 521 18.64 31.96 -10.11
CA MET A 521 17.31 32.23 -9.55
C MET A 521 17.32 31.96 -8.04
N THR A 522 16.90 32.93 -7.24
CA THR A 522 16.85 32.83 -5.78
C THR A 522 15.44 32.52 -5.26
N PHE A 523 15.35 31.67 -4.24
CA PHE A 523 14.12 31.34 -3.51
C PHE A 523 14.30 31.62 -2.01
N THR A 524 13.27 32.16 -1.37
CA THR A 524 13.29 32.40 0.07
C THR A 524 12.92 31.15 0.87
N ASN A 525 13.24 31.14 2.17
CA ASN A 525 12.83 30.06 3.06
C ASN A 525 11.29 29.91 3.11
N GLU A 526 10.56 31.01 2.97
CA GLU A 526 9.10 31.11 3.02
C GLU A 526 8.47 30.59 1.72
N GLU A 527 9.08 30.86 0.56
CA GLU A 527 8.66 30.27 -0.72
C GLU A 527 8.81 28.73 -0.69
N ILE A 528 9.87 28.21 -0.07
CA ILE A 528 10.02 26.76 0.11
C ILE A 528 9.05 26.23 1.19
N LEU A 529 8.85 26.95 2.30
CA LEU A 529 7.90 26.57 3.35
C LEU A 529 6.47 26.44 2.80
N GLN A 530 6.02 27.36 1.94
CA GLN A 530 4.73 27.28 1.23
C GLN A 530 4.58 26.03 0.37
N CYS A 531 5.68 25.41 -0.06
CA CYS A 531 5.62 24.12 -0.75
C CYS A 531 5.29 22.97 0.21
N PHE A 532 5.84 23.00 1.42
CA PHE A 532 5.72 21.93 2.42
C PHE A 532 4.49 22.05 3.33
N GLU A 533 4.19 23.23 3.86
CA GLU A 533 3.21 23.42 4.92
C GLU A 533 1.82 22.81 4.61
N PRO A 534 1.19 22.99 3.43
CA PRO A 534 -0.12 22.38 3.15
C PRO A 534 -0.08 20.85 3.14
N VAL A 535 1.05 20.28 2.75
CA VAL A 535 1.27 18.82 2.65
C VAL A 535 1.55 18.24 4.02
N VAL A 536 2.45 18.87 4.78
CA VAL A 536 2.80 18.43 6.15
C VAL A 536 1.61 18.56 7.09
N ASN A 537 0.86 19.67 7.06
CA ASN A 537 -0.32 19.85 7.91
C ASN A 537 -1.36 18.73 7.73
N ARG A 538 -1.54 18.22 6.50
CA ARG A 538 -2.41 17.06 6.23
C ARG A 538 -1.86 15.76 6.82
N ILE A 539 -0.54 15.53 6.75
CA ILE A 539 0.11 14.38 7.39
C ILE A 539 -0.04 14.44 8.92
N LEU A 540 0.13 15.62 9.53
CA LEU A 540 -0.07 15.82 10.97
C LEU A 540 -1.51 15.54 11.42
N GLU A 541 -2.49 15.84 10.59
CA GLU A 541 -3.89 15.48 10.82
C GLU A 541 -4.09 13.96 10.81
N LEU A 542 -3.60 13.26 9.78
CA LEU A 542 -3.68 11.80 9.68
C LEU A 542 -3.02 11.10 10.88
N VAL A 543 -1.81 11.53 11.28
CA VAL A 543 -1.10 11.00 12.45
C VAL A 543 -1.91 11.22 13.72
N ARG A 544 -2.45 12.42 13.93
CA ARG A 544 -3.29 12.74 15.10
C ARG A 544 -4.54 11.86 15.17
N ASN A 545 -5.21 11.68 14.04
CA ASN A 545 -6.44 10.89 13.94
C ASN A 545 -6.18 9.41 14.25
N GLN A 546 -5.05 8.84 13.78
CA GLN A 546 -4.67 7.47 14.15
C GLN A 546 -4.29 7.34 15.64
N ILE A 547 -3.57 8.30 16.23
CA ILE A 547 -3.27 8.28 17.68
C ILE A 547 -4.58 8.26 18.50
N ILE A 548 -5.56 9.08 18.13
CA ILE A 548 -6.89 9.10 18.78
C ILE A 548 -7.59 7.74 18.63
N ALA A 549 -7.55 7.13 17.44
CA ALA A 549 -8.17 5.82 17.21
C ALA A 549 -7.50 4.69 18.03
N ILE A 550 -6.17 4.69 18.14
CA ILE A 550 -5.42 3.71 18.97
C ILE A 550 -5.77 3.88 20.46
N GLN A 551 -5.87 5.14 20.93
CA GLN A 551 -6.27 5.45 22.31
C GLN A 551 -7.73 5.06 22.59
N ALA A 552 -8.65 5.22 21.62
CA ALA A 552 -10.03 4.78 21.75
C ALA A 552 -10.19 3.25 21.85
N GLN A 553 -9.23 2.48 21.30
CA GLN A 553 -9.12 1.03 21.47
C GLN A 553 -8.39 0.62 22.76
N ASN A 554 -8.07 1.58 23.65
CA ASN A 554 -7.33 1.38 24.91
C ASN A 554 -5.98 0.66 24.72
N ARG A 555 -5.26 0.93 23.62
CA ARG A 555 -3.97 0.29 23.31
C ARG A 555 -2.79 1.20 23.63
N LEU A 556 -1.69 0.60 24.10
CA LEU A 556 -0.49 1.32 24.54
C LEU A 556 0.45 1.60 23.37
N LEU A 557 0.31 2.76 22.75
CA LEU A 557 1.19 3.19 21.65
C LEU A 557 2.64 3.37 22.15
N GLN A 558 3.54 2.47 21.73
CA GLN A 558 4.96 2.50 22.07
C GLN A 558 5.85 3.22 21.05
N ASN A 559 5.55 3.10 19.76
CA ASN A 559 6.38 3.68 18.70
C ASN A 559 5.54 4.27 17.56
N ILE A 560 6.01 5.38 17.01
CA ILE A 560 5.51 6.01 15.78
C ILE A 560 6.67 5.99 14.79
N LEU A 561 6.60 5.10 13.80
CA LEU A 561 7.70 4.80 12.89
C LEU A 561 7.52 5.54 11.56
N VAL A 562 8.32 6.59 11.37
CA VAL A 562 8.30 7.41 10.15
C VAL A 562 9.20 6.75 9.11
N VAL A 563 8.59 6.23 8.05
CA VAL A 563 9.25 5.48 6.96
C VAL A 563 8.95 6.10 5.59
N GLY A 564 9.45 5.49 4.52
CA GLY A 564 9.24 5.97 3.16
C GLY A 564 10.22 7.06 2.74
N GLY A 565 10.20 7.39 1.43
CA GLY A 565 11.14 8.33 0.83
C GLY A 565 10.98 9.76 1.36
N PHE A 566 9.75 10.22 1.58
CA PHE A 566 9.48 11.53 2.18
C PHE A 566 9.70 11.52 3.71
N GLY A 567 9.60 10.36 4.37
CA GLY A 567 9.94 10.20 5.79
C GLY A 567 11.42 10.49 6.12
N SER A 568 12.28 10.49 5.10
CA SER A 568 13.67 10.95 5.20
C SER A 568 13.82 12.48 5.24
N SER A 569 12.76 13.25 4.96
CA SER A 569 12.77 14.70 5.12
C SER A 569 12.83 15.06 6.61
N GLU A 570 13.84 15.84 6.98
CA GLU A 570 14.04 16.22 8.38
C GLU A 570 13.03 17.27 8.85
N TYR A 571 12.60 18.18 7.96
CA TYR A 571 11.49 19.08 8.28
C TYR A 571 10.22 18.29 8.63
N LEU A 572 9.81 17.32 7.80
CA LEU A 572 8.64 16.48 8.08
C LEU A 572 8.77 15.72 9.41
N PHE A 573 9.92 15.09 9.64
CA PHE A 573 10.17 14.32 10.88
C PHE A 573 10.07 15.20 12.13
N GLN A 574 10.69 16.38 12.13
CA GLN A 574 10.59 17.33 13.24
C GLN A 574 9.16 17.87 13.41
N GLN A 575 8.44 18.16 12.32
CA GLN A 575 7.03 18.58 12.41
C GLN A 575 6.13 17.48 13.03
N ILE A 576 6.28 16.22 12.63
CA ILE A 576 5.58 15.08 13.26
C ILE A 576 5.94 15.01 14.75
N LYS A 577 7.25 15.04 15.07
CA LYS A 577 7.75 14.93 16.45
C LYS A 577 7.27 16.06 17.37
N LEU A 578 7.07 17.27 16.85
CA LEU A 578 6.57 18.41 17.63
C LEU A 578 5.05 18.39 17.84
N HIS A 579 4.28 17.86 16.87
CA HIS A 579 2.81 17.96 16.86
C HIS A 579 2.06 16.70 17.35
N VAL A 580 2.76 15.59 17.59
CA VAL A 580 2.20 14.51 18.43
C VAL A 580 2.11 14.96 19.90
N PRO A 581 1.15 14.43 20.68
CA PRO A 581 1.05 14.74 22.11
C PRO A 581 2.38 14.52 22.87
N PRO A 582 2.71 15.32 23.90
CA PRO A 582 4.01 15.31 24.58
C PRO A 582 4.53 13.92 24.99
N GLN A 583 3.65 13.05 25.48
CA GLN A 583 3.98 11.68 25.90
C GLN A 583 4.40 10.73 24.77
N PHE A 584 4.23 11.14 23.50
CA PHE A 584 4.62 10.38 22.31
C PHE A 584 5.80 11.00 21.55
N GLN A 585 6.30 12.19 21.93
CA GLN A 585 7.39 12.85 21.20
C GLN A 585 8.71 12.07 21.24
N THR A 586 8.99 11.37 22.34
CA THR A 586 10.13 10.44 22.48
C THR A 586 9.93 9.13 21.72
N LYS A 587 8.69 8.84 21.28
CA LYS A 587 8.29 7.60 20.61
C LYS A 587 8.26 7.72 19.08
N VAL A 588 8.43 8.94 18.54
CA VAL A 588 8.61 9.19 17.10
C VAL A 588 10.05 8.85 16.70
N VAL A 589 10.19 7.82 15.87
CA VAL A 589 11.47 7.24 15.44
C VAL A 589 11.48 7.12 13.91
N ARG A 590 12.62 7.45 13.28
CA ARG A 590 12.90 7.10 11.89
C ARG A 590 13.77 5.83 11.90
N PRO A 591 13.30 4.66 11.43
CA PRO A 591 14.09 3.44 11.41
C PRO A 591 15.39 3.58 10.60
N MET A 592 16.42 2.83 11.00
CA MET A 592 17.60 2.57 10.16
C MET A 592 17.14 1.98 8.83
N ASP A 593 17.79 2.33 7.72
CA ASP A 593 17.38 1.95 6.36
C ASP A 593 15.91 2.26 6.01
N SER A 594 15.27 3.25 6.63
CA SER A 594 13.86 3.65 6.38
C SER A 594 13.48 3.86 4.89
N VAL A 595 14.43 4.21 4.02
CA VAL A 595 14.25 4.28 2.57
C VAL A 595 14.03 2.90 1.93
N ALA A 596 14.68 1.85 2.45
CA ALA A 596 14.63 0.46 1.99
C ALA A 596 13.82 -0.48 2.91
N ALA A 597 13.30 0.02 4.04
CA ALA A 597 12.50 -0.76 4.99
C ALA A 597 11.32 -1.50 4.33
N ILE A 598 10.63 -0.83 3.40
CA ILE A 598 9.53 -1.39 2.63
C ILE A 598 10.01 -2.60 1.78
N VAL A 599 11.06 -2.44 0.95
CA VAL A 599 11.52 -3.51 0.07
C VAL A 599 12.15 -4.69 0.82
N LYS A 600 12.92 -4.42 1.88
CA LYS A 600 13.48 -5.47 2.76
C LYS A 600 12.38 -6.18 3.56
N GLY A 601 11.36 -5.43 3.97
CA GLY A 601 10.19 -5.93 4.66
C GLY A 601 9.32 -6.86 3.81
N ALA A 602 9.17 -6.57 2.52
CA ALA A 602 8.49 -7.45 1.57
C ALA A 602 9.22 -8.81 1.43
N VAL A 603 10.55 -8.84 1.47
CA VAL A 603 11.32 -10.10 1.54
C VAL A 603 11.11 -10.80 2.89
N THR A 604 11.17 -10.04 3.99
CA THR A 604 10.97 -10.57 5.35
C THR A 604 9.60 -11.28 5.47
N ALA A 605 8.53 -10.68 4.94
CA ALA A 605 7.19 -11.27 4.92
C ALA A 605 7.11 -12.63 4.21
N GLY A 606 7.88 -12.80 3.13
CA GLY A 606 7.98 -14.08 2.42
C GLY A 606 8.81 -15.15 3.13
N ILE A 607 9.68 -14.75 4.08
CA ILE A 607 10.48 -15.67 4.89
C ILE A 607 9.72 -16.11 6.15
N THR A 608 9.06 -15.17 6.84
CA THR A 608 8.53 -15.42 8.20
C THR A 608 7.04 -15.74 8.26
N GLU A 609 6.36 -15.83 7.10
CA GLU A 609 4.95 -16.21 6.85
C GLU A 609 3.93 -16.04 8.00
N ARG A 610 2.88 -15.23 7.75
CA ARG A 610 1.71 -15.01 8.65
C ARG A 610 2.00 -14.23 9.94
N VAL A 611 2.92 -13.27 9.89
CA VAL A 611 3.14 -12.33 11.02
C VAL A 611 1.93 -11.43 11.29
N ILE A 612 1.10 -11.10 10.28
CA ILE A 612 -0.23 -10.54 10.54
C ILE A 612 -1.25 -11.67 10.68
N THR A 613 -1.95 -11.71 11.81
CA THR A 613 -3.03 -12.67 12.09
C THR A 613 -4.39 -12.15 11.62
N SER A 614 -4.65 -10.85 11.77
CA SER A 614 -5.97 -10.24 11.60
C SER A 614 -5.89 -8.81 11.07
N ARG A 615 -6.88 -8.43 10.26
CA ARG A 615 -7.04 -7.08 9.69
C ARG A 615 -8.34 -6.41 10.15
N VAL A 616 -8.41 -5.09 10.05
CA VAL A 616 -9.63 -4.31 10.26
C VAL A 616 -10.26 -4.00 8.91
N ALA A 617 -11.52 -4.39 8.73
CA ALA A 617 -12.27 -4.16 7.50
C ALA A 617 -12.47 -2.64 7.26
N ARG A 618 -11.89 -2.14 6.18
CA ARG A 618 -11.91 -0.71 5.80
C ARG A 618 -13.27 -0.26 5.23
N ARG A 619 -14.13 -1.21 4.86
CA ARG A 619 -15.41 -1.04 4.16
C ARG A 619 -16.44 -2.03 4.72
N HIS A 620 -17.74 -1.72 4.61
CA HIS A 620 -18.78 -2.74 4.74
C HIS A 620 -18.85 -3.54 3.43
N TYR A 621 -18.83 -4.87 3.49
CA TYR A 621 -19.05 -5.75 2.33
C TYR A 621 -20.42 -6.41 2.43
N LEU A 622 -21.19 -6.39 1.34
CA LEU A 622 -22.62 -6.76 1.34
C LEU A 622 -23.11 -7.28 -0.01
N MET A 623 -24.25 -7.99 0.00
CA MET A 623 -24.97 -8.44 -1.20
C MET A 623 -26.43 -7.98 -1.14
N ALA A 624 -27.04 -7.76 -2.31
CA ALA A 624 -28.48 -7.49 -2.39
C ALA A 624 -29.30 -8.75 -2.02
N THR A 625 -30.40 -8.57 -1.29
CA THR A 625 -31.32 -9.64 -0.86
C THR A 625 -32.78 -9.21 -0.99
N LEU A 626 -33.70 -10.17 -0.81
CA LEU A 626 -35.15 -10.01 -0.87
C LEU A 626 -35.79 -10.24 0.51
N GLN A 627 -35.76 -9.21 1.35
CA GLN A 627 -36.38 -9.28 2.68
C GLN A 627 -37.93 -9.23 2.59
N PRO A 628 -38.67 -9.76 3.59
CA PRO A 628 -40.13 -9.61 3.66
C PRO A 628 -40.55 -8.14 3.52
N PHE A 629 -41.58 -7.85 2.72
CA PHE A 629 -42.08 -6.47 2.62
C PHE A 629 -42.68 -5.99 3.95
N LYS A 630 -42.66 -4.68 4.18
CA LYS A 630 -43.11 -4.04 5.42
C LYS A 630 -43.82 -2.73 5.05
N GLU A 631 -45.15 -2.75 5.02
CA GLU A 631 -45.99 -1.56 4.86
C GLU A 631 -45.50 -0.41 5.75
N GLY A 632 -45.41 0.79 5.17
CA GLY A 632 -45.01 2.01 5.88
C GLY A 632 -43.52 2.15 6.21
N HIS A 633 -42.70 1.11 6.04
CA HIS A 633 -41.23 1.18 6.20
C HIS A 633 -40.50 1.07 4.86
N HIS A 634 -40.81 0.04 4.06
CA HIS A 634 -40.17 -0.16 2.76
C HIS A 634 -40.82 0.72 1.67
N PRO A 635 -40.04 1.32 0.74
CA PRO A 635 -40.60 2.04 -0.40
C PRO A 635 -41.43 1.14 -1.32
N GLU A 636 -42.66 1.56 -1.66
CA GLU A 636 -43.59 0.76 -2.48
C GLU A 636 -43.01 0.37 -3.85
N GLN A 637 -42.21 1.26 -4.47
CA GLN A 637 -41.48 0.97 -5.71
C GLN A 637 -40.46 -0.18 -5.61
N TYR A 638 -40.12 -0.61 -4.39
CA TYR A 638 -39.25 -1.75 -4.09
C TYR A 638 -40.05 -3.03 -3.75
N ARG A 639 -41.37 -2.98 -3.65
CA ARG A 639 -42.23 -4.16 -3.52
C ARG A 639 -42.12 -5.04 -4.77
N VAL A 640 -42.00 -6.35 -4.57
CA VAL A 640 -42.09 -7.39 -5.61
C VAL A 640 -42.74 -8.65 -5.05
N PRO A 641 -43.59 -9.35 -5.82
CA PRO A 641 -44.11 -10.65 -5.41
C PRO A 641 -43.01 -11.72 -5.43
N SER A 642 -43.19 -12.77 -4.64
CA SER A 642 -42.28 -13.93 -4.55
C SER A 642 -43.00 -15.24 -4.82
N LEU A 643 -42.26 -16.32 -5.11
CA LEU A 643 -42.86 -17.62 -5.44
C LEU A 643 -43.55 -18.27 -4.24
N ASP A 644 -43.18 -17.86 -3.02
CA ASP A 644 -43.89 -18.23 -1.78
C ASP A 644 -45.21 -17.47 -1.53
N GLY A 645 -45.67 -16.67 -2.50
CA GLY A 645 -46.91 -15.90 -2.44
C GLY A 645 -46.84 -14.66 -1.54
N LYS A 646 -45.66 -14.29 -1.02
CA LYS A 646 -45.47 -13.13 -0.14
C LYS A 646 -44.73 -12.01 -0.84
N ASP A 647 -45.08 -10.77 -0.50
CA ASP A 647 -44.34 -9.60 -0.97
C ASP A 647 -42.96 -9.49 -0.32
N ARG A 648 -41.99 -9.06 -1.12
CA ARG A 648 -40.60 -8.82 -0.74
C ARG A 648 -40.17 -7.41 -1.11
N CYS A 649 -39.20 -6.87 -0.39
CA CYS A 649 -38.49 -5.66 -0.79
C CYS A 649 -37.24 -6.05 -1.57
N LYS A 650 -37.13 -5.62 -2.84
CA LYS A 650 -35.88 -5.70 -3.61
C LYS A 650 -34.89 -4.63 -3.16
N TYR A 651 -33.62 -4.81 -3.50
CA TYR A 651 -32.50 -3.91 -3.14
C TYR A 651 -32.22 -3.75 -1.64
N THR A 652 -32.90 -4.46 -0.73
CA THR A 652 -32.40 -4.61 0.65
C THR A 652 -31.04 -5.32 0.65
N ARG A 653 -30.23 -5.17 1.70
CA ARG A 653 -28.89 -5.78 1.79
C ARG A 653 -28.78 -6.85 2.86
N GLN A 654 -27.83 -7.76 2.69
CA GLN A 654 -27.21 -8.54 3.76
C GLN A 654 -25.73 -8.16 3.85
N ILE A 655 -25.24 -7.86 5.05
CA ILE A 655 -23.81 -7.58 5.29
C ILE A 655 -23.09 -8.91 5.55
N PHE A 656 -21.90 -9.08 4.99
CA PHE A 656 -20.94 -10.14 5.36
C PHE A 656 -20.00 -9.63 6.46
N VAL A 657 -19.39 -8.48 6.20
CA VAL A 657 -18.36 -7.86 7.03
C VAL A 657 -18.68 -6.39 7.20
N GLN A 658 -18.69 -5.91 8.44
CA GLN A 658 -18.94 -4.50 8.76
C GLN A 658 -17.64 -3.69 8.70
N LYS A 659 -17.72 -2.41 8.33
CA LYS A 659 -16.58 -1.49 8.49
C LYS A 659 -16.16 -1.46 9.97
N GLY A 660 -14.86 -1.56 10.24
CA GLY A 660 -14.29 -1.66 11.59
C GLY A 660 -14.25 -3.07 12.19
N GLN A 661 -14.85 -4.08 11.55
CA GLN A 661 -14.79 -5.47 12.01
C GLN A 661 -13.36 -6.04 11.88
N ARG A 662 -12.85 -6.69 12.93
CA ARG A 662 -11.62 -7.50 12.84
C ARG A 662 -11.94 -8.81 12.10
N VAL A 663 -11.18 -9.11 11.05
CA VAL A 663 -11.28 -10.31 10.20
C VAL A 663 -9.93 -11.03 10.23
N LYS A 664 -9.94 -12.34 10.44
CA LYS A 664 -8.74 -13.16 10.58
C LYS A 664 -8.23 -13.62 9.21
N ILE A 665 -6.92 -13.51 8.97
CA ILE A 665 -6.31 -13.83 7.67
C ILE A 665 -6.39 -15.34 7.42
N GLY A 666 -6.85 -15.71 6.22
CA GLY A 666 -7.02 -17.09 5.79
C GLY A 666 -8.30 -17.78 6.26
N GLU A 667 -9.13 -17.13 7.09
CA GLU A 667 -10.43 -17.65 7.52
C GLU A 667 -11.57 -16.93 6.75
N PRO A 668 -12.34 -17.64 5.91
CA PRO A 668 -13.40 -17.02 5.11
C PRO A 668 -14.63 -16.69 5.95
N VAL A 669 -15.19 -15.49 5.75
CA VAL A 669 -16.46 -15.08 6.33
C VAL A 669 -17.61 -15.72 5.54
N LYS A 670 -18.27 -16.69 6.16
CA LYS A 670 -19.43 -17.41 5.61
C LYS A 670 -20.74 -16.65 5.87
N VAL A 671 -21.57 -16.48 4.83
CA VAL A 671 -23.00 -16.16 4.98
C VAL A 671 -23.82 -17.10 4.10
N SER A 672 -24.87 -17.68 4.69
CA SER A 672 -25.80 -18.59 4.01
C SER A 672 -26.98 -17.85 3.40
N PHE A 673 -27.38 -18.27 2.20
CA PHE A 673 -28.50 -17.73 1.43
C PHE A 673 -29.38 -18.86 0.88
N PHE A 674 -30.54 -18.48 0.34
CA PHE A 674 -31.32 -19.35 -0.53
C PHE A 674 -31.90 -18.57 -1.71
N ARG A 675 -32.08 -19.24 -2.85
CA ARG A 675 -32.81 -18.71 -4.02
C ARG A 675 -34.12 -19.49 -4.18
N GLN A 676 -35.21 -18.80 -4.47
CA GLN A 676 -36.46 -19.43 -4.93
C GLN A 676 -36.36 -19.60 -6.45
N VAL A 677 -36.50 -20.84 -6.94
CA VAL A 677 -36.26 -21.19 -8.36
C VAL A 677 -37.46 -21.95 -8.91
N ALA A 678 -38.05 -21.44 -9.99
CA ALA A 678 -39.19 -22.08 -10.66
C ALA A 678 -38.74 -23.30 -11.50
N PRO A 679 -39.61 -24.31 -11.72
CA PRO A 679 -39.34 -25.40 -12.66
C PRO A 679 -38.95 -24.87 -14.05
N GLY A 680 -37.91 -25.46 -14.64
CA GLY A 680 -37.42 -25.06 -15.97
C GLY A 680 -36.66 -23.72 -16.04
N ALA A 681 -36.45 -23.02 -14.91
CA ALA A 681 -35.59 -21.83 -14.87
C ALA A 681 -34.11 -22.18 -15.13
N THR A 682 -33.35 -21.20 -15.62
CA THR A 682 -31.89 -21.35 -15.75
C THR A 682 -31.23 -21.48 -14.37
N LEU A 683 -30.17 -22.28 -14.31
CA LEU A 683 -29.33 -22.46 -13.12
C LEU A 683 -27.98 -21.70 -13.23
N MET A 684 -27.84 -20.84 -14.25
CA MET A 684 -26.76 -19.85 -14.36
C MET A 684 -27.19 -18.56 -13.65
N TYR A 685 -26.35 -18.04 -12.75
CA TYR A 685 -26.64 -16.80 -12.03
C TYR A 685 -25.44 -15.85 -11.99
N GLU A 686 -25.71 -14.54 -12.04
CA GLU A 686 -24.77 -13.47 -11.74
C GLU A 686 -25.27 -12.73 -10.50
N ASP A 687 -24.54 -12.85 -9.39
CA ASP A 687 -24.81 -12.09 -8.16
C ASP A 687 -23.76 -10.99 -7.99
N VAL A 688 -24.16 -9.82 -7.49
CA VAL A 688 -23.24 -8.68 -7.32
C VAL A 688 -22.87 -8.52 -5.85
N LEU A 689 -21.56 -8.53 -5.58
CA LEU A 689 -21.00 -8.12 -4.30
C LEU A 689 -20.74 -6.60 -4.33
N TYR A 690 -21.11 -5.93 -3.25
CA TYR A 690 -21.05 -4.49 -3.10
C TYR A 690 -20.18 -4.12 -1.88
N ALA A 691 -19.70 -2.88 -1.87
CA ALA A 691 -19.06 -2.25 -0.72
C ALA A 691 -19.67 -0.89 -0.38
N CYS A 692 -19.46 -0.44 0.85
CA CYS A 692 -19.83 0.89 1.33
C CYS A 692 -18.76 1.45 2.27
N ASP A 693 -18.39 2.71 2.04
CA ASP A 693 -17.28 3.40 2.74
C ASP A 693 -17.77 4.22 3.95
N GLU A 694 -19.07 4.53 3.99
CA GLU A 694 -19.75 5.15 5.13
C GLU A 694 -19.63 4.33 6.42
N ASP A 695 -19.54 4.98 7.57
CA ASP A 695 -19.57 4.30 8.87
C ASP A 695 -20.92 3.61 9.09
N VAL A 696 -22.02 4.26 8.71
CA VAL A 696 -23.37 3.68 8.67
C VAL A 696 -23.76 3.40 7.21
N CYS A 697 -23.56 2.17 6.76
CA CYS A 697 -23.96 1.76 5.42
C CYS A 697 -25.50 1.88 5.22
N PRO A 698 -25.98 2.44 4.08
CA PRO A 698 -27.42 2.59 3.77
C PRO A 698 -28.21 1.28 3.72
N GLU A 699 -29.52 1.32 3.97
CA GLU A 699 -30.40 0.12 3.94
C GLU A 699 -30.54 -0.52 2.54
N TYR A 700 -30.49 0.29 1.48
CA TYR A 700 -30.79 -0.14 0.10
C TYR A 700 -29.57 -0.03 -0.84
N THR A 701 -29.29 -1.07 -1.62
CA THR A 701 -28.18 -1.12 -2.61
C THR A 701 -28.35 -0.18 -3.81
N LYS A 702 -29.43 0.61 -3.85
CA LYS A 702 -29.62 1.71 -4.81
C LYS A 702 -29.17 3.08 -4.27
N ASP A 703 -28.72 3.17 -3.02
CA ASP A 703 -28.06 4.37 -2.51
C ASP A 703 -26.70 4.56 -3.22
N PRO A 704 -26.39 5.76 -3.77
CA PRO A 704 -25.18 5.99 -4.55
C PRO A 704 -23.86 5.86 -3.75
N ARG A 705 -23.92 5.76 -2.42
CA ARG A 705 -22.76 5.49 -1.54
C ARG A 705 -22.37 4.00 -1.50
N ILE A 706 -23.28 3.11 -1.89
CA ILE A 706 -23.00 1.69 -2.09
C ILE A 706 -22.48 1.50 -3.53
N LYS A 707 -21.35 0.83 -3.67
CA LYS A 707 -20.68 0.57 -4.97
C LYS A 707 -20.70 -0.91 -5.31
N GLU A 708 -20.87 -1.24 -6.58
CA GLU A 708 -20.57 -2.60 -7.07
C GLU A 708 -19.05 -2.85 -6.95
N VAL A 709 -18.66 -4.05 -6.54
CA VAL A 709 -17.25 -4.43 -6.36
C VAL A 709 -16.87 -5.52 -7.36
N VAL A 710 -17.66 -6.60 -7.42
CA VAL A 710 -17.41 -7.72 -8.34
C VAL A 710 -18.72 -8.44 -8.65
N THR A 711 -18.80 -9.03 -9.85
CA THR A 711 -19.88 -9.96 -10.23
C THR A 711 -19.42 -11.40 -10.02
N LEU A 712 -20.16 -12.14 -9.20
CA LEU A 712 -19.98 -13.57 -8.93
C LEU A 712 -20.87 -14.37 -9.89
N THR A 713 -20.28 -14.90 -10.96
CA THR A 713 -20.97 -15.85 -11.84
C THR A 713 -20.93 -17.25 -11.22
N SER A 714 -22.08 -17.94 -11.17
CA SER A 714 -22.19 -19.33 -10.73
C SER A 714 -22.94 -20.20 -11.74
N ASP A 715 -22.49 -21.45 -11.87
CA ASP A 715 -23.08 -22.48 -12.72
C ASP A 715 -23.61 -23.62 -11.85
N LEU A 716 -24.91 -23.62 -11.59
CA LEU A 716 -25.60 -24.69 -10.86
C LEU A 716 -26.24 -25.71 -11.82
N SER A 717 -25.99 -25.66 -13.14
CA SER A 717 -26.59 -26.57 -14.14
C SER A 717 -26.22 -28.05 -13.95
N ARG A 718 -25.15 -28.31 -13.21
CA ARG A 718 -24.70 -29.67 -12.82
C ARG A 718 -25.57 -30.29 -11.72
N LYS A 719 -26.43 -29.51 -11.06
CA LYS A 719 -27.39 -29.95 -10.04
C LYS A 719 -28.75 -30.22 -10.66
N ASN A 720 -29.41 -31.28 -10.20
CA ASN A 720 -30.78 -31.58 -10.60
C ASN A 720 -31.76 -30.87 -9.67
N LEU A 721 -32.46 -29.84 -10.19
CA LEU A 721 -33.33 -28.98 -9.37
C LEU A 721 -34.37 -29.76 -8.54
N GLU A 722 -34.89 -30.87 -9.09
CA GLU A 722 -35.98 -31.65 -8.49
C GLU A 722 -35.52 -32.66 -7.44
N LYS A 723 -34.25 -33.10 -7.49
CA LYS A 723 -33.68 -34.12 -6.59
C LYS A 723 -32.79 -33.53 -5.50
N ASP A 724 -32.11 -32.43 -5.81
CA ASP A 724 -31.02 -31.90 -4.99
C ASP A 724 -31.51 -30.84 -3.98
N PHE A 725 -32.75 -30.35 -4.11
CA PHE A 725 -33.24 -29.17 -3.38
C PHE A 725 -34.66 -29.33 -2.81
N GLU A 726 -34.97 -28.52 -1.78
CA GLU A 726 -36.27 -28.51 -1.11
C GLU A 726 -37.37 -28.02 -2.07
N ARG A 727 -38.26 -28.94 -2.47
CA ARG A 727 -39.49 -28.62 -3.20
C ARG A 727 -40.48 -27.89 -2.28
N MET A 728 -41.05 -26.81 -2.80
CA MET A 728 -42.08 -26.00 -2.17
C MET A 728 -43.31 -25.95 -3.08
N ASP A 729 -44.50 -26.26 -2.56
CA ASP A 729 -45.76 -26.16 -3.30
C ASP A 729 -46.64 -25.07 -2.66
N THR A 730 -47.20 -24.19 -3.49
CA THR A 730 -48.04 -23.06 -3.08
C THR A 730 -49.23 -22.88 -4.01
N PRO A 731 -50.26 -22.10 -3.65
CA PRO A 731 -51.36 -21.73 -4.56
C PRO A 731 -50.91 -21.04 -5.85
N GLN A 732 -49.70 -20.47 -5.87
CA GLN A 732 -49.07 -19.82 -7.03
C GLN A 732 -48.28 -20.81 -7.92
N GLY A 733 -48.03 -22.03 -7.45
CA GLY A 733 -47.30 -23.08 -8.16
C GLY A 733 -46.23 -23.78 -7.31
N THR A 734 -45.51 -24.72 -7.94
CA THR A 734 -44.31 -25.37 -7.39
C THR A 734 -43.07 -24.51 -7.64
N PHE A 735 -42.18 -24.43 -6.65
CA PHE A 735 -40.82 -23.91 -6.81
C PHE A 735 -39.85 -24.69 -5.92
N TYR A 736 -38.55 -24.39 -6.02
CA TYR A 736 -37.49 -25.05 -5.26
C TYR A 736 -36.66 -24.02 -4.49
N ARG A 737 -36.18 -24.39 -3.30
CA ARG A 737 -35.22 -23.59 -2.53
C ARG A 737 -33.81 -24.12 -2.70
N VAL A 738 -33.04 -23.39 -3.50
CA VAL A 738 -31.61 -23.63 -3.70
C VAL A 738 -30.85 -22.93 -2.58
N TYR A 739 -30.41 -23.70 -1.58
CA TYR A 739 -29.57 -23.21 -0.48
C TYR A 739 -28.10 -23.19 -0.90
N PHE A 740 -27.41 -22.09 -0.62
CA PHE A 740 -25.99 -21.93 -0.93
C PHE A 740 -25.31 -21.02 0.10
N ASP A 741 -24.02 -21.20 0.27
CA ASP A 741 -23.16 -20.37 1.09
C ASP A 741 -22.29 -19.48 0.19
N ILE A 742 -22.07 -18.24 0.59
CA ILE A 742 -20.99 -17.42 0.05
C ILE A 742 -19.90 -17.34 1.12
N TYR A 743 -18.68 -17.70 0.72
CA TYR A 743 -17.47 -17.62 1.51
C TYR A 743 -16.63 -16.44 1.01
N LEU A 744 -16.43 -15.42 1.85
CA LEU A 744 -15.68 -14.20 1.52
C LEU A 744 -14.34 -14.17 2.27
N THR A 745 -13.22 -14.23 1.56
CA THR A 745 -11.87 -14.12 2.12
C THR A 745 -11.30 -12.72 1.89
N LEU A 746 -10.81 -12.10 2.97
CA LEU A 746 -10.21 -10.76 2.98
C LEU A 746 -8.81 -10.81 3.63
N ASP A 747 -7.85 -11.46 2.96
CA ASP A 747 -6.46 -11.51 3.45
C ASP A 747 -5.69 -10.19 3.28
N GLY A 748 -6.30 -9.22 2.57
CA GLY A 748 -5.77 -7.87 2.32
C GLY A 748 -4.97 -7.74 1.03
N SER A 749 -4.34 -8.84 0.58
CA SER A 749 -3.60 -8.94 -0.68
C SER A 749 -4.54 -9.18 -1.86
N GLU A 750 -5.53 -10.08 -1.67
CA GLU A 750 -6.54 -10.44 -2.65
C GLU A 750 -7.95 -10.32 -2.06
N PHE A 751 -8.94 -10.21 -2.94
CA PHE A 751 -10.36 -10.32 -2.61
C PHE A 751 -10.87 -11.59 -3.30
N ASN A 752 -11.30 -12.58 -2.52
CA ASN A 752 -11.86 -13.82 -3.06
C ASN A 752 -13.25 -14.07 -2.50
N ALA A 753 -14.19 -14.46 -3.37
CA ALA A 753 -15.51 -14.89 -2.99
C ALA A 753 -15.91 -16.14 -3.77
N GLU A 754 -16.32 -17.18 -3.04
CA GLU A 754 -16.74 -18.47 -3.58
C GLU A 754 -18.21 -18.74 -3.24
N LEU A 755 -18.99 -19.20 -4.22
CA LEU A 755 -20.32 -19.75 -4.01
C LEU A 755 -20.21 -21.26 -3.84
N VAL A 756 -20.64 -21.76 -2.68
CA VAL A 756 -20.61 -23.19 -2.32
C VAL A 756 -22.05 -23.70 -2.19
N CYS A 757 -22.37 -24.79 -2.87
CA CYS A 757 -23.67 -25.43 -2.82
C CYS A 757 -23.47 -26.91 -2.49
N GLN A 758 -24.10 -27.40 -1.40
CA GLN A 758 -23.95 -28.78 -0.91
C GLN A 758 -22.48 -29.23 -0.67
N GLY A 759 -21.57 -28.29 -0.40
CA GLY A 759 -20.14 -28.57 -0.21
C GLY A 759 -19.27 -28.51 -1.47
N GLU A 760 -19.86 -28.30 -2.66
CA GLU A 760 -19.13 -28.10 -3.91
C GLU A 760 -19.04 -26.61 -4.27
N VAL A 761 -17.90 -26.16 -4.79
CA VAL A 761 -17.71 -24.78 -5.29
C VAL A 761 -18.34 -24.67 -6.69
N MET A 762 -19.40 -23.88 -6.80
CA MET A 762 -20.21 -23.72 -8.03
C MET A 762 -20.06 -22.34 -8.69
N GLY A 763 -19.36 -21.41 -8.04
CA GLY A 763 -18.99 -20.10 -8.59
C GLY A 763 -17.77 -19.54 -7.87
N ARG A 764 -16.95 -18.77 -8.60
CA ARG A 764 -15.76 -18.08 -8.07
C ARG A 764 -15.65 -16.68 -8.68
N CYS A 765 -15.41 -15.68 -7.84
CA CYS A 765 -14.98 -14.36 -8.29
C CYS A 765 -13.52 -14.41 -8.78
N SER A 766 -13.31 -14.56 -10.09
CA SER A 766 -12.17 -13.89 -10.72
C SER A 766 -12.50 -12.40 -10.75
N ALA A 767 -11.70 -11.58 -10.06
CA ALA A 767 -12.12 -10.27 -9.60
C ALA A 767 -12.12 -9.19 -10.72
N ARG A 768 -13.17 -9.22 -11.55
CA ARG A 768 -13.50 -8.13 -12.49
C ARG A 768 -14.20 -6.99 -11.74
N PHE A 769 -13.38 -6.06 -11.25
CA PHE A 769 -13.85 -4.77 -10.76
C PHE A 769 -14.42 -3.93 -11.93
N ARG A 770 -15.40 -3.07 -11.62
CA ARG A 770 -16.10 -2.18 -12.56
C ARG A 770 -15.77 -0.71 -12.27
#